data_AF-A0AAU0ZXQ2-F1
#
_entry.id   AF-A0AAU0ZXQ2-F1
#
_cell.length_a   1.000
_cell.length_b   1.000
_cell.length_c   1.000
_cell.angle_alpha   90.00
_cell.angle_beta   90.00
_cell.angle_gamma   90.00
#
_symmetry.space_group_name_H-M   'P 1'
#
loop_
_entity.id
_entity.type
_entity.pdbx_description
1 polymer ?
#
loop_
_entity_poly.entity_id
_entity_poly.type
_entity_poly.pdbx_seq_one_letter_code
_entity_poly.pdbx_strand_id
1 'polypeptide(L)'
;MEITRRRLLSVLAASGVLAAVPTQWASAAQLADGAARLLANATEMFAGTTESNARKETADKLAAIEKTARTNLAAMDAASGDGELFKGVPLGSSDPNLNTTYQRVYEIALATRTPGISPDLYGSSAVRGRVVDALTWLHEKYYGDQSKGYYGNWFTWEIGVSQHVSRTLVLLGDAASAELTATYIASMDAYLRSGKNGDVDLDSRFHTGANLADITTNRILQGALTGDEARIRKALTDQLTVFATIDPYDLQHGVTDGHYADGSFIQHSSVAYTGSYGKGLLTRVIQTLKLLDGAGFAYGDELIPTVQKWVRDGFAPLIFEGWMMEAVKGRAVSRTASGYTDSAVVVEAVVDLASLSTGDAATALKSYVKHIRGTSKASLDPATFVSPLSIVRYADILADSSVPAADLNPPARSAAFNAMDRTVHRRPGYAFALSRSSSRISKYEYMSGENLLPWFQGDGAHYLYLAGQDQTQSFGVDYFTTVSPYGLAGVTAPVEHRGSVPELYGGKLFYDNPDHPLNFTASSESQNKYVYFPTATQAYSGGAVLDDTYGAVGWAASDDVPWRDKRAGLLPEDFVAYRSARATKSWFLLDDEIVVLAAGVGDAPGGGRAVTTTVDARVAPAGDAVTVAEGDGWVRWADGTRDAAVGYVRLAGPKAKARLDTVTRSRRVVRTTNPDTAVTRQVFSLTVEQAAGAKPVSFAYALLPNASEAAVRAYKGARVLANTSRMQAVAHDGLGLTGANTFTSGAHRTAGLDVEGPASVLVRRRGGEVTVAVSDPTTERDTVTLVLRGRRLRKADGDDAVRVTAVPGGTRLDVDTHHAYGRSFGVRLSG
;
A
#
# COMPACT_ATOMS: atom_id res chain seq x y z
N MET A 1 -0.67 -39.41 3.22
CA MET A 1 -1.07 -38.00 3.40
C MET A 1 -1.22 -37.41 2.01
N GLU A 2 -2.38 -37.61 1.40
CA GLU A 2 -2.67 -37.08 0.06
C GLU A 2 -3.16 -35.64 0.20
N ILE A 3 -2.35 -34.70 -0.25
CA ILE A 3 -2.71 -33.29 -0.37
C ILE A 3 -3.69 -33.20 -1.54
N THR A 4 -4.98 -33.02 -1.25
CA THR A 4 -6.03 -32.94 -2.29
C THR A 4 -5.82 -31.72 -3.20
N ARG A 5 -5.85 -31.96 -4.52
CA ARG A 5 -5.62 -31.00 -5.64
C ARG A 5 -6.40 -29.66 -5.57
N ARG A 6 -7.46 -29.55 -4.77
CA ARG A 6 -8.23 -28.30 -4.62
C ARG A 6 -7.58 -27.24 -3.72
N ARG A 7 -6.59 -27.59 -2.88
CA ARG A 7 -5.82 -26.60 -2.08
C ARG A 7 -4.54 -26.09 -2.77
N LEU A 8 -4.21 -26.64 -3.94
CA LEU A 8 -2.97 -26.35 -4.68
C LEU A 8 -3.13 -25.29 -5.80
N LEU A 9 -4.35 -24.82 -6.08
CA LEU A 9 -4.60 -23.90 -7.21
C LEU A 9 -4.66 -22.41 -6.81
N SER A 10 -4.36 -22.03 -5.56
CA SER A 10 -4.58 -20.65 -5.09
C SER A 10 -3.41 -19.98 -4.36
N VAL A 11 -2.28 -20.69 -4.23
CA VAL A 11 -1.04 -20.20 -3.62
C VAL A 11 0.12 -20.71 -4.47
N LEU A 12 0.85 -19.81 -5.13
CA LEU A 12 2.09 -20.19 -5.80
C LEU A 12 3.16 -20.32 -4.71
N ALA A 13 3.41 -21.56 -4.28
CA ALA A 13 4.49 -21.87 -3.34
C ALA A 13 5.85 -21.63 -4.01
N ALA A 14 6.91 -21.38 -3.23
CA ALA A 14 8.25 -21.11 -3.74
C ALA A 14 8.74 -22.16 -4.75
N SER A 15 8.42 -23.44 -4.52
CA SER A 15 8.76 -24.54 -5.44
C SER A 15 8.00 -24.49 -6.78
N GLY A 16 6.76 -24.00 -6.78
CA GLY A 16 5.96 -23.82 -7.99
C GLY A 16 6.45 -22.64 -8.84
N VAL A 17 7.03 -21.61 -8.21
CA VAL A 17 7.62 -20.48 -8.92
C VAL A 17 8.87 -20.89 -9.71
N LEU A 18 9.73 -21.74 -9.12
CA LEU A 18 10.98 -22.16 -9.76
C LEU A 18 10.77 -22.99 -11.04
N ALA A 19 9.59 -23.57 -11.23
CA ALA A 19 9.23 -24.28 -12.46
C ALA A 19 9.11 -23.34 -13.68
N ALA A 20 8.94 -22.03 -13.45
CA ALA A 20 8.83 -21.04 -14.51
C ALA A 20 10.16 -20.76 -15.23
N VAL A 21 11.29 -21.31 -14.76
CA VAL A 21 12.59 -21.22 -15.44
C VAL A 21 12.91 -22.56 -16.12
N PRO A 22 13.21 -22.58 -17.44
CA PRO A 22 13.59 -23.80 -18.14
C PRO A 22 14.81 -24.50 -17.52
N THR A 23 14.67 -25.81 -17.25
CA THR A 23 15.71 -26.65 -16.62
C THR A 23 16.79 -27.14 -17.60
N GLN A 24 16.51 -27.17 -18.90
CA GLN A 24 17.47 -27.50 -19.97
C GLN A 24 17.87 -26.24 -20.73
N TRP A 25 19.15 -26.13 -21.11
CA TRP A 25 19.71 -24.89 -21.65
C TRP A 25 19.73 -24.90 -23.18
N ALA A 26 19.52 -23.71 -23.73
CA ALA A 26 19.53 -23.42 -25.14
C ALA A 26 20.95 -23.54 -25.71
N SER A 27 21.09 -23.84 -27.00
CA SER A 27 22.37 -23.69 -27.68
C SER A 27 22.88 -22.24 -27.61
N ALA A 28 24.19 -22.03 -27.79
CA ALA A 28 24.78 -20.68 -27.81
C ALA A 28 24.08 -19.72 -28.79
N ALA A 29 23.54 -20.23 -29.90
CA ALA A 29 22.75 -19.47 -30.86
C ALA A 29 21.41 -19.01 -30.27
N GLN A 30 20.65 -19.91 -29.64
CA GLN A 30 19.38 -19.57 -28.98
C GLN A 30 19.57 -18.59 -27.82
N LEU A 31 20.71 -18.65 -27.15
CA LEU A 31 21.10 -17.70 -26.11
C LEU A 31 21.36 -16.30 -26.65
N ALA A 32 22.13 -16.20 -27.74
CA ALA A 32 22.35 -14.94 -28.42
C ALA A 32 21.02 -14.34 -28.93
N ASP A 33 20.17 -15.16 -29.53
CA ASP A 33 18.84 -14.75 -30.01
C ASP A 33 17.95 -14.27 -28.86
N GLY A 34 17.92 -15.02 -27.75
CA GLY A 34 17.17 -14.64 -26.55
C GLY A 34 17.65 -13.34 -25.92
N ALA A 35 18.96 -13.16 -25.77
CA ALA A 35 19.54 -11.93 -25.24
C ALA A 35 19.24 -10.73 -26.16
N ALA A 36 19.38 -10.90 -27.47
CA ALA A 36 19.03 -9.88 -28.45
C ALA A 36 17.54 -9.52 -28.38
N ARG A 37 16.66 -10.52 -28.24
CA ARG A 37 15.21 -10.30 -28.06
C ARG A 37 14.91 -9.52 -26.78
N LEU A 38 15.59 -9.83 -25.68
CA LEU A 38 15.42 -9.14 -24.40
C LEU A 38 15.80 -7.65 -24.50
N LEU A 39 16.95 -7.34 -25.13
CA LEU A 39 17.40 -5.97 -25.38
C LEU A 39 16.45 -5.22 -26.34
N ALA A 40 15.92 -5.90 -27.35
CA ALA A 40 14.91 -5.36 -28.24
C ALA A 40 13.62 -5.02 -27.49
N ASN A 41 13.07 -5.96 -26.72
CA ASN A 41 11.89 -5.75 -25.87
C ASN A 41 12.08 -4.57 -24.91
N ALA A 42 13.26 -4.45 -24.30
CA ALA A 42 13.60 -3.31 -23.43
C ALA A 42 13.57 -1.99 -24.20
N THR A 43 14.19 -1.94 -25.38
CA THR A 43 14.22 -0.74 -26.23
C THR A 43 12.80 -0.35 -26.66
N GLU A 44 12.02 -1.30 -27.18
CA GLU A 44 10.63 -1.07 -27.63
C GLU A 44 9.73 -0.63 -26.47
N MET A 45 9.92 -1.20 -25.28
CA MET A 45 9.16 -0.82 -24.10
C MET A 45 9.39 0.66 -23.74
N PHE A 46 10.63 1.15 -23.74
CA PHE A 46 10.93 2.53 -23.33
C PHE A 46 10.74 3.54 -24.46
N ALA A 47 11.22 3.22 -25.66
CA ALA A 47 11.31 4.13 -26.80
C ALA A 47 10.14 3.99 -27.79
N GLY A 48 9.34 2.93 -27.66
CA GLY A 48 8.31 2.58 -28.64
C GLY A 48 8.88 2.00 -29.93
N THR A 49 8.00 1.71 -30.88
CA THR A 49 8.33 1.34 -32.25
C THR A 49 7.90 2.43 -33.22
N THR A 50 8.30 2.32 -34.49
CA THR A 50 7.80 3.20 -35.56
C THR A 50 6.27 3.18 -35.63
N GLU A 51 5.66 1.99 -35.50
CA GLU A 51 4.22 1.80 -35.57
C GLU A 51 3.51 2.40 -34.35
N SER A 52 4.02 2.15 -33.13
CA SER A 52 3.40 2.72 -31.93
C SER A 52 3.51 4.23 -31.92
N ASN A 53 4.65 4.76 -32.35
CA ASN A 53 4.94 6.20 -32.27
C ASN A 53 4.29 6.99 -33.41
N ALA A 54 3.83 6.32 -34.48
CA ALA A 54 3.00 6.92 -35.51
C ALA A 54 1.54 7.17 -35.05
N ARG A 55 1.11 6.58 -33.92
CA ARG A 55 -0.23 6.80 -33.36
C ARG A 55 -0.33 8.21 -32.78
N LYS A 56 -1.47 8.88 -33.03
CA LYS A 56 -1.70 10.24 -32.48
C LYS A 56 -1.69 10.25 -30.95
N GLU A 57 -2.08 9.14 -30.32
CA GLU A 57 -2.18 9.03 -28.87
C GLU A 57 -0.82 9.07 -28.17
N THR A 58 0.28 8.77 -28.87
CA THR A 58 1.63 8.86 -28.32
C THR A 58 2.27 10.23 -28.47
N ALA A 59 1.64 11.18 -29.17
CA ALA A 59 2.24 12.48 -29.53
C ALA A 59 2.76 13.25 -28.30
N ASP A 60 1.99 13.33 -27.22
CA ASP A 60 2.38 14.04 -26.00
C ASP A 60 3.56 13.36 -25.28
N LYS A 61 3.60 12.02 -25.27
CA LYS A 61 4.74 11.25 -24.74
C LYS A 61 6.02 11.53 -25.53
N LEU A 62 5.93 11.54 -26.86
CA LEU A 62 7.07 11.80 -27.74
C LEU A 62 7.56 13.24 -27.59
N ALA A 63 6.64 14.21 -27.54
CA ALA A 63 6.96 15.61 -27.26
C ALA A 63 7.62 15.79 -25.88
N ALA A 64 7.16 15.05 -24.86
CA ALA A 64 7.77 15.07 -23.54
C ALA A 64 9.19 14.47 -23.54
N ILE A 65 9.43 13.37 -24.25
CA ILE A 65 10.78 12.78 -24.42
C ILE A 65 11.70 13.78 -25.10
N GLU A 66 11.27 14.37 -26.22
CA GLU A 66 12.06 15.35 -26.96
C GLU A 66 12.37 16.59 -26.11
N LYS A 67 11.35 17.17 -25.47
CA LYS A 67 11.51 18.36 -24.62
C LYS A 67 12.47 18.09 -23.46
N THR A 68 12.34 16.94 -22.80
CA THR A 68 13.22 16.57 -21.69
C THR A 68 14.66 16.40 -22.16
N ALA A 69 14.89 15.69 -23.27
CA ALA A 69 16.25 15.53 -23.81
C ALA A 69 16.89 16.86 -24.21
N ARG A 70 16.14 17.76 -24.89
CA ARG A 70 16.63 19.11 -25.22
C ARG A 70 16.93 19.94 -23.98
N THR A 71 16.07 19.88 -22.96
CA THR A 71 16.29 20.56 -21.67
C THR A 71 17.56 20.07 -21.00
N ASN A 72 17.77 18.76 -20.96
CA ASN A 72 18.94 18.16 -20.35
C ASN A 72 20.22 18.45 -21.15
N LEU A 73 20.18 18.39 -22.49
CA LEU A 73 21.32 18.76 -23.35
C LEU A 73 21.71 20.23 -23.15
N ALA A 74 20.75 21.15 -23.12
CA ALA A 74 21.02 22.56 -22.85
C ALA A 74 21.59 22.78 -21.44
N ALA A 75 21.10 22.05 -20.44
CA ALA A 75 21.66 22.10 -19.09
C ALA A 75 23.09 21.53 -19.03
N MET A 76 23.41 20.51 -19.85
CA MET A 76 24.75 19.96 -19.98
C MET A 76 25.69 20.97 -20.65
N ASP A 77 25.25 21.63 -21.73
CA ASP A 77 26.03 22.67 -22.43
C ASP A 77 26.29 23.90 -21.55
N ALA A 78 25.36 24.21 -20.65
CA ALA A 78 25.44 25.35 -19.76
C ALA A 78 26.10 25.04 -18.40
N ALA A 79 26.50 23.80 -18.14
CA ALA A 79 27.20 23.44 -16.91
C ALA A 79 28.58 24.11 -16.87
N SER A 80 28.95 24.66 -15.72
CA SER A 80 30.21 25.40 -15.57
C SER A 80 30.96 24.92 -14.33
N GLY A 81 32.08 24.21 -14.54
CA GLY A 81 32.99 23.77 -13.48
C GLY A 81 33.13 22.24 -13.37
N ASP A 82 34.18 21.80 -12.69
CA ASP A 82 34.61 20.39 -12.65
C ASP A 82 33.75 19.46 -11.76
N GLY A 83 32.67 19.97 -11.15
CA GLY A 83 31.84 19.23 -10.18
C GLY A 83 30.35 19.13 -10.54
N GLU A 84 29.99 19.50 -11.76
CA GLU A 84 28.60 19.62 -12.22
C GLU A 84 28.52 19.20 -13.70
N LEU A 85 27.71 18.17 -14.00
CA LEU A 85 27.47 17.74 -15.39
C LEU A 85 26.28 18.44 -16.04
N PHE A 86 25.29 18.84 -15.23
CA PHE A 86 24.13 19.60 -15.68
C PHE A 86 23.96 20.82 -14.80
N LYS A 87 23.80 22.00 -15.41
CA LYS A 87 23.59 23.26 -14.71
C LYS A 87 22.51 23.16 -13.63
N GLY A 88 22.84 23.62 -12.42
CA GLY A 88 21.99 23.61 -11.24
C GLY A 88 21.95 22.26 -10.50
N VAL A 89 22.83 21.31 -10.82
CA VAL A 89 22.89 19.97 -10.21
C VAL A 89 24.32 19.67 -9.75
N PRO A 90 24.83 20.37 -8.72
CA PRO A 90 26.16 20.11 -8.20
C PRO A 90 26.22 18.71 -7.55
N LEU A 91 27.22 17.91 -7.90
CA LEU A 91 27.29 16.52 -7.44
C LEU A 91 27.82 16.41 -6.01
N GLY A 92 29.05 16.84 -5.75
CA GLY A 92 29.67 16.76 -4.41
C GLY A 92 29.44 15.41 -3.73
N SER A 93 28.88 15.44 -2.52
CA SER A 93 28.40 14.27 -1.77
C SER A 93 26.86 14.20 -1.69
N SER A 94 26.16 14.75 -2.69
CA SER A 94 24.70 14.75 -2.77
C SER A 94 24.21 13.56 -3.58
N ASP A 95 23.78 12.50 -2.90
CA ASP A 95 23.27 11.30 -3.57
C ASP A 95 21.98 11.55 -4.38
N PRO A 96 21.05 12.46 -4.00
CA PRO A 96 19.90 12.78 -4.85
C PRO A 96 20.33 13.46 -6.16
N ASN A 97 21.37 14.31 -6.13
CA ASN A 97 21.89 14.96 -7.33
C ASN A 97 22.65 13.97 -8.22
N LEU A 98 23.38 13.03 -7.65
CA LEU A 98 24.00 11.93 -8.38
C LEU A 98 22.94 11.10 -9.11
N ASN A 99 21.89 10.68 -8.40
CA ASN A 99 20.80 9.92 -9.00
C ASN A 99 20.11 10.70 -10.13
N THR A 100 19.80 11.99 -9.90
CA THR A 100 19.21 12.89 -10.89
C THR A 100 20.10 13.04 -12.13
N THR A 101 21.41 13.08 -11.95
CA THR A 101 22.37 13.23 -13.05
C THR A 101 22.36 11.99 -13.95
N TYR A 102 22.41 10.78 -13.38
CA TYR A 102 22.26 9.55 -14.16
C TYR A 102 20.88 9.43 -14.83
N GLN A 103 19.81 9.88 -14.16
CA GLN A 103 18.48 9.96 -14.78
C GLN A 103 18.49 10.84 -16.03
N ARG A 104 19.07 12.04 -15.96
CA ARG A 104 19.13 12.96 -17.11
C ARG A 104 19.95 12.41 -18.27
N VAL A 105 21.04 11.68 -17.97
CA VAL A 105 21.84 10.98 -19.00
C VAL A 105 20.99 9.91 -19.70
N TYR A 106 20.25 9.09 -18.95
CA TYR A 106 19.29 8.13 -19.50
C TYR A 106 18.23 8.79 -20.38
N GLU A 107 17.65 9.91 -19.93
CA GLU A 107 16.61 10.63 -20.68
C GLU A 107 17.13 11.19 -22.02
N ILE A 108 18.41 11.59 -22.09
CA ILE A 108 19.05 11.95 -23.36
C ILE A 108 19.21 10.72 -24.26
N ALA A 109 19.71 9.61 -23.71
CA ALA A 109 19.88 8.36 -24.49
C ALA A 109 18.55 7.84 -25.06
N LEU A 110 17.47 7.94 -24.28
CA LEU A 110 16.13 7.52 -24.68
C LEU A 110 15.67 8.24 -25.96
N ALA A 111 15.87 9.55 -26.05
CA ALA A 111 15.51 10.32 -27.24
C ALA A 111 16.26 9.81 -28.49
N THR A 112 17.52 9.40 -28.36
CA THR A 112 18.29 8.87 -29.50
C THR A 112 17.76 7.56 -30.06
N ARG A 113 16.90 6.86 -29.31
CA ARG A 113 16.31 5.57 -29.69
C ARG A 113 14.81 5.62 -29.93
N THR A 114 14.17 6.77 -29.76
CA THR A 114 12.71 6.94 -29.90
C THR A 114 12.35 7.29 -31.34
N PRO A 115 11.78 6.39 -32.15
CA PRO A 115 11.39 6.71 -33.52
C PRO A 115 10.28 7.76 -33.55
N GLY A 116 10.28 8.63 -34.56
CA GLY A 116 9.22 9.63 -34.77
C GLY A 116 9.42 10.99 -34.07
N ILE A 117 10.46 11.15 -33.24
CA ILE A 117 10.90 12.48 -32.78
C ILE A 117 11.87 13.12 -33.78
N SER A 118 12.32 14.33 -33.49
CA SER A 118 13.19 15.09 -34.39
C SER A 118 14.47 14.33 -34.80
N PRO A 119 14.86 14.38 -36.09
CA PRO A 119 15.97 13.58 -36.64
C PRO A 119 17.36 14.04 -36.18
N ASP A 120 17.49 15.22 -35.57
CA ASP A 120 18.72 15.67 -34.93
C ASP A 120 18.99 14.95 -33.60
N LEU A 121 17.95 14.35 -33.00
CA LEU A 121 18.03 13.53 -31.80
C LEU A 121 17.97 12.04 -32.14
N TYR A 122 16.92 11.60 -32.84
CA TYR A 122 16.73 10.18 -33.17
C TYR A 122 17.86 9.65 -34.07
N GLY A 123 18.56 8.60 -33.62
CA GLY A 123 19.69 8.02 -34.33
C GLY A 123 20.98 8.85 -34.28
N SER A 124 21.00 10.01 -33.63
CA SER A 124 22.15 10.91 -33.61
C SER A 124 23.38 10.28 -32.95
N SER A 125 24.44 10.05 -33.73
CA SER A 125 25.72 9.53 -33.22
C SER A 125 26.43 10.56 -32.34
N ALA A 126 26.31 11.85 -32.66
CA ALA A 126 26.88 12.95 -31.88
C ALA A 126 26.28 13.00 -30.46
N VAL A 127 24.95 12.91 -30.34
CA VAL A 127 24.27 12.90 -29.02
C VAL A 127 24.62 11.63 -28.24
N ARG A 128 24.68 10.47 -28.91
CA ARG A 128 25.12 9.21 -28.25
C ARG A 128 26.56 9.30 -27.75
N GLY A 129 27.47 9.93 -28.50
CA GLY A 129 28.84 10.21 -28.07
C GLY A 129 28.88 11.04 -26.78
N ARG A 130 28.08 12.11 -26.70
CA ARG A 130 27.97 12.92 -25.47
C ARG A 130 27.48 12.12 -24.26
N VAL A 131 26.58 11.16 -24.47
CA VAL A 131 26.12 10.27 -23.40
C VAL A 131 27.23 9.33 -22.94
N VAL A 132 28.01 8.78 -23.88
CA VAL A 132 29.20 7.96 -23.57
C VAL A 132 30.22 8.78 -22.77
N ASP A 133 30.54 10.00 -23.20
CA ASP A 133 31.47 10.90 -22.50
C ASP A 133 30.99 11.23 -21.09
N ALA A 134 29.68 11.49 -20.92
CA ALA A 134 29.06 11.72 -19.63
C ALA A 134 29.18 10.51 -18.70
N LEU A 135 28.92 9.29 -19.19
CA LEU A 135 29.10 8.07 -18.42
C LEU A 135 30.57 7.88 -18.03
N THR A 136 31.52 8.02 -18.96
CA THR A 136 32.96 7.93 -18.64
C THR A 136 33.35 8.90 -17.53
N TRP A 137 32.95 10.17 -17.64
CA TRP A 137 33.26 11.19 -16.64
C TRP A 137 32.62 10.89 -15.27
N LEU A 138 31.35 10.46 -15.25
CA LEU A 138 30.67 10.10 -14.00
C LEU A 138 31.32 8.88 -13.33
N HIS A 139 31.76 7.90 -14.11
CA HIS A 139 32.50 6.76 -13.60
C HIS A 139 33.81 7.21 -12.97
N GLU A 140 34.67 7.88 -13.72
CA GLU A 140 36.00 8.30 -13.24
C GLU A 140 35.95 9.17 -11.99
N LYS A 141 34.94 10.04 -11.86
CA LYS A 141 34.88 11.05 -10.80
C LYS A 141 34.04 10.65 -9.59
N TYR A 142 32.94 9.91 -9.78
CA TYR A 142 31.92 9.73 -8.75
C TYR A 142 31.53 8.27 -8.45
N TYR A 143 31.77 7.34 -9.37
CA TYR A 143 31.26 5.97 -9.22
C TYR A 143 32.34 4.89 -9.22
N GLY A 144 33.42 5.07 -9.97
CA GLY A 144 34.46 4.08 -10.21
C GLY A 144 35.37 3.79 -9.01
N ASP A 145 35.43 4.67 -8.00
CA ASP A 145 36.22 4.48 -6.78
C ASP A 145 35.36 3.98 -5.62
N GLN A 146 35.28 2.65 -5.46
CA GLN A 146 34.46 2.04 -4.41
C GLN A 146 35.10 2.12 -3.02
N SER A 147 36.40 2.46 -2.92
CA SER A 147 37.13 2.51 -1.65
C SER A 147 36.56 3.56 -0.69
N LYS A 148 35.89 4.58 -1.24
CA LYS A 148 35.29 5.69 -0.49
C LYS A 148 33.98 5.36 0.20
N GLY A 149 33.34 4.24 -0.13
CA GLY A 149 31.99 4.01 0.37
C GLY A 149 30.89 4.65 -0.47
N TYR A 150 29.64 4.33 -0.14
CA TYR A 150 28.53 5.22 -0.51
C TYR A 150 28.46 6.41 0.47
N TYR A 151 27.91 7.52 0.02
CA TYR A 151 27.39 8.58 0.87
C TYR A 151 25.88 8.69 0.72
N GLY A 152 25.20 9.18 1.75
CA GLY A 152 23.75 9.32 1.72
C GLY A 152 23.01 7.97 1.70
N ASN A 153 21.99 7.84 0.86
CA ASN A 153 21.13 6.67 0.83
C ASN A 153 21.71 5.52 -0.02
N TRP A 154 21.85 4.32 0.57
CA TRP A 154 22.30 3.10 -0.10
C TRP A 154 21.54 2.80 -1.40
N PHE A 155 20.22 3.10 -1.42
CA PHE A 155 19.35 2.86 -2.58
C PHE A 155 19.89 3.52 -3.84
N THR A 156 20.43 4.74 -3.72
CA THR A 156 21.00 5.47 -4.85
C THR A 156 22.10 4.66 -5.54
N TRP A 157 22.96 4.01 -4.75
CA TRP A 157 24.16 3.33 -5.23
C TRP A 157 23.89 1.92 -5.75
N GLU A 158 23.06 1.17 -5.03
CA GLU A 158 22.76 -0.23 -5.35
C GLU A 158 21.67 -0.37 -6.41
N ILE A 159 20.73 0.58 -6.48
CA ILE A 159 19.54 0.49 -7.33
C ILE A 159 19.45 1.66 -8.30
N GLY A 160 19.43 2.90 -7.80
CA GLY A 160 19.17 4.10 -8.60
C GLY A 160 20.12 4.27 -9.79
N VAL A 161 21.43 4.34 -9.51
CA VAL A 161 22.48 4.42 -10.54
C VAL A 161 22.44 3.21 -11.46
N SER A 162 22.38 2.00 -10.90
CA SER A 162 22.36 0.76 -11.69
C SER A 162 21.19 0.71 -12.67
N GLN A 163 20.01 1.18 -12.24
CA GLN A 163 18.81 1.24 -13.07
C GLN A 163 18.97 2.21 -14.24
N HIS A 164 19.47 3.42 -13.97
CA HIS A 164 19.67 4.42 -15.02
C HIS A 164 20.76 4.00 -16.01
N VAL A 165 21.89 3.48 -15.52
CA VAL A 165 23.00 3.07 -16.37
C VAL A 165 22.64 1.83 -17.20
N SER A 166 22.04 0.79 -16.59
CA SER A 166 21.67 -0.42 -17.33
C SER A 166 20.73 -0.09 -18.50
N ARG A 167 19.73 0.77 -18.29
CA ARG A 167 18.85 1.25 -19.37
C ARG A 167 19.58 2.10 -20.40
N THR A 168 20.50 2.95 -19.96
CA THR A 168 21.31 3.79 -20.87
C THR A 168 22.18 2.92 -21.78
N LEU A 169 22.83 1.89 -21.24
CA LEU A 169 23.67 0.96 -22.01
C LEU A 169 22.83 0.16 -23.03
N VAL A 170 21.64 -0.32 -22.64
CA VAL A 170 20.68 -0.94 -23.57
C VAL A 170 20.33 -0.01 -24.73
N LEU A 171 20.06 1.27 -24.43
CA LEU A 171 19.69 2.27 -25.45
C LEU A 171 20.88 2.67 -26.34
N LEU A 172 22.10 2.72 -25.80
CA LEU A 172 23.29 3.00 -26.60
C LEU A 172 23.57 1.84 -27.59
N GLY A 173 23.29 0.60 -27.20
CA GLY A 173 23.65 -0.59 -27.98
C GLY A 173 25.13 -0.57 -28.34
N ASP A 174 25.45 -0.82 -29.61
CA ASP A 174 26.83 -0.83 -30.12
C ASP A 174 27.58 0.51 -29.99
N ALA A 175 26.90 1.61 -29.65
CA ALA A 175 27.57 2.89 -29.36
C ALA A 175 28.29 2.88 -28.00
N ALA A 176 27.88 2.03 -27.06
CA ALA A 176 28.65 1.77 -25.84
C ALA A 176 29.75 0.74 -26.15
N SER A 177 31.00 1.04 -25.83
CA SER A 177 32.05 0.03 -25.98
C SER A 177 31.81 -1.13 -25.02
N ALA A 178 32.26 -2.34 -25.41
CA ALA A 178 32.23 -3.51 -24.53
C ALA A 178 33.01 -3.25 -23.23
N GLU A 179 34.09 -2.47 -23.30
CA GLU A 179 34.90 -2.07 -22.15
C GLU A 179 34.15 -1.15 -21.18
N LEU A 180 33.46 -0.11 -21.68
CA LEU A 180 32.66 0.78 -20.83
C LEU A 180 31.53 0.01 -20.15
N THR A 181 30.85 -0.86 -20.89
CA THR A 181 29.79 -1.73 -20.39
C THR A 181 30.30 -2.63 -19.27
N ALA A 182 31.40 -3.34 -19.48
CA ALA A 182 32.02 -4.20 -18.48
C ALA A 182 32.49 -3.43 -17.25
N THR A 183 33.08 -2.25 -17.45
CA THR A 183 33.57 -1.37 -16.38
C THR A 183 32.45 -0.93 -15.44
N TYR A 184 31.34 -0.47 -16.02
CA TYR A 184 30.18 -0.05 -15.23
C TYR A 184 29.53 -1.22 -14.49
N ILE A 185 29.39 -2.36 -15.15
CA ILE A 185 28.84 -3.57 -14.55
C ILE A 185 29.70 -4.02 -13.36
N ALA A 186 31.02 -4.05 -13.50
CA ALA A 186 31.93 -4.40 -12.41
C ALA A 186 31.77 -3.47 -11.20
N SER A 187 31.59 -2.16 -11.43
CA SER A 187 31.32 -1.21 -10.35
C SER A 187 29.96 -1.44 -9.69
N MET A 188 28.90 -1.73 -10.47
CA MET A 188 27.58 -2.07 -9.92
C MET A 188 27.64 -3.31 -9.04
N ASP A 189 28.31 -4.36 -9.50
CA ASP A 189 28.51 -5.59 -8.75
C ASP A 189 29.23 -5.30 -7.41
N ALA A 190 30.26 -4.46 -7.42
CA ALA A 190 30.99 -4.06 -6.22
C ALA A 190 30.18 -3.18 -5.24
N TYR A 191 29.15 -2.47 -5.71
CA TYR A 191 28.28 -1.67 -4.84
C TYR A 191 27.17 -2.48 -4.17
N LEU A 192 26.85 -3.70 -4.62
CA LEU A 192 25.93 -4.62 -3.93
C LEU A 192 26.56 -5.15 -2.63
N ARG A 193 26.77 -4.26 -1.67
CA ARG A 193 27.56 -4.51 -0.44
C ARG A 193 26.86 -5.43 0.53
N SER A 194 25.53 -5.42 0.52
CA SER A 194 24.70 -6.36 1.29
C SER A 194 24.44 -7.64 0.50
N GLY A 195 25.18 -7.87 -0.59
CA GLY A 195 25.10 -9.03 -1.46
C GLY A 195 26.19 -10.07 -1.20
N LYS A 196 26.10 -11.20 -1.90
CA LYS A 196 27.11 -12.27 -1.88
C LYS A 196 27.78 -12.32 -3.24
N ASN A 197 29.11 -12.17 -3.27
CA ASN A 197 29.94 -12.24 -4.49
C ASN A 197 29.51 -11.25 -5.60
N GLY A 198 29.13 -10.03 -5.21
CA GLY A 198 28.70 -8.99 -6.16
C GLY A 198 27.32 -9.23 -6.77
N ASP A 199 26.46 -9.96 -6.06
CA ASP A 199 25.09 -10.23 -6.48
C ASP A 199 24.13 -10.23 -5.28
N VAL A 200 22.83 -10.27 -5.58
CA VAL A 200 21.74 -10.41 -4.62
C VAL A 200 22.03 -11.54 -3.62
N ASP A 201 21.73 -11.23 -2.36
CA ASP A 201 21.65 -12.16 -1.24
C ASP A 201 20.21 -12.13 -0.71
N LEU A 202 19.47 -13.24 -0.84
CA LEU A 202 18.07 -13.33 -0.40
C LEU A 202 17.93 -13.25 1.14
N ASP A 203 19.01 -13.51 1.89
CA ASP A 203 19.02 -13.34 3.35
C ASP A 203 19.23 -11.87 3.78
N SER A 204 19.53 -10.98 2.83
CA SER A 204 19.71 -9.56 3.10
C SER A 204 18.36 -8.84 3.14
N ARG A 205 18.09 -8.14 4.25
CA ARG A 205 16.91 -7.29 4.40
C ARG A 205 16.84 -6.11 3.41
N PHE A 206 17.90 -5.83 2.65
CA PHE A 206 17.89 -4.82 1.60
C PHE A 206 17.41 -5.39 0.24
N HIS A 207 17.44 -6.71 0.09
CA HIS A 207 17.21 -7.44 -1.15
C HIS A 207 15.88 -8.21 -1.12
N THR A 208 14.80 -7.52 -0.73
CA THR A 208 13.46 -8.09 -0.59
C THR A 208 12.42 -7.29 -1.38
N GLY A 209 11.28 -7.90 -1.68
CA GLY A 209 10.12 -7.24 -2.27
C GLY A 209 10.44 -6.41 -3.51
N ALA A 210 10.03 -5.14 -3.52
CA ALA A 210 10.26 -4.24 -4.66
C ALA A 210 11.76 -3.98 -4.93
N ASN A 211 12.60 -3.92 -3.89
CA ASN A 211 14.04 -3.70 -4.05
C ASN A 211 14.69 -4.88 -4.77
N LEU A 212 14.32 -6.10 -4.38
CA LEU A 212 14.78 -7.31 -5.05
C LEU A 212 14.45 -7.26 -6.54
N ALA A 213 13.18 -6.97 -6.88
CA ALA A 213 12.74 -6.88 -8.25
C ALA A 213 13.47 -5.77 -9.05
N ASP A 214 13.76 -4.63 -8.43
CA ASP A 214 14.57 -3.57 -9.06
C ASP A 214 15.99 -4.06 -9.39
N ILE A 215 16.70 -4.64 -8.41
CA ILE A 215 18.08 -5.13 -8.57
C ILE A 215 18.13 -6.22 -9.63
N THR A 216 17.27 -7.23 -9.54
CA THR A 216 17.29 -8.37 -10.46
C THR A 216 16.91 -7.97 -11.88
N THR A 217 16.00 -7.00 -12.07
CA THR A 217 15.71 -6.47 -13.42
C THR A 217 16.95 -5.83 -14.05
N ASN A 218 17.74 -5.09 -13.26
CA ASN A 218 19.01 -4.54 -13.74
C ASN A 218 19.99 -5.67 -14.11
N ARG A 219 20.11 -6.69 -13.26
CA ARG A 219 20.99 -7.84 -13.49
C ARG A 219 20.62 -8.63 -14.75
N ILE A 220 19.33 -8.79 -15.04
CA ILE A 220 18.84 -9.41 -16.29
C ILE A 220 19.30 -8.61 -17.51
N LEU A 221 19.12 -7.28 -17.50
CA LEU A 221 19.57 -6.41 -18.60
C LEU A 221 21.09 -6.42 -18.75
N GLN A 222 21.84 -6.37 -17.64
CA GLN A 222 23.30 -6.43 -17.65
C GLN A 222 23.81 -7.75 -18.23
N GLY A 223 23.17 -8.88 -17.89
CA GLY A 223 23.54 -10.18 -18.45
C GLY A 223 23.23 -10.25 -19.95
N ALA A 224 22.12 -9.68 -20.39
CA ALA A 224 21.81 -9.60 -21.81
C ALA A 224 22.82 -8.72 -22.59
N LEU A 225 23.29 -7.62 -21.99
CA LEU A 225 24.31 -6.75 -22.58
C LEU A 225 25.68 -7.43 -22.76
N THR A 226 26.03 -8.37 -21.88
CA THR A 226 27.33 -9.06 -21.90
C THR A 226 27.26 -10.49 -22.44
N GLY A 227 26.08 -11.00 -22.77
CA GLY A 227 25.87 -12.41 -23.10
C GLY A 227 26.08 -13.37 -21.91
N ASP A 228 25.98 -12.86 -20.68
CA ASP A 228 26.17 -13.63 -19.45
C ASP A 228 24.86 -14.33 -19.03
N GLU A 229 24.68 -15.55 -19.52
CA GLU A 229 23.53 -16.40 -19.20
C GLU A 229 23.38 -16.68 -17.71
N ALA A 230 24.49 -16.92 -17.02
CA ALA A 230 24.49 -17.30 -15.61
C ALA A 230 23.90 -16.16 -14.76
N ARG A 231 24.27 -14.92 -15.09
CA ARG A 231 23.69 -13.72 -14.47
C ARG A 231 22.20 -13.59 -14.75
N ILE A 232 21.76 -13.78 -15.99
CA ILE A 232 20.31 -13.73 -16.34
C ILE A 232 19.54 -14.76 -15.52
N ARG A 233 20.02 -16.01 -15.49
CA ARG A 233 19.34 -17.12 -14.79
C ARG A 233 19.29 -16.93 -13.29
N LYS A 234 20.40 -16.54 -12.67
CA LYS A 234 20.42 -16.28 -11.23
C LYS A 234 19.49 -15.13 -10.89
N ALA A 235 19.55 -14.02 -11.63
CA ALA A 235 18.67 -12.89 -11.41
C ALA A 235 17.19 -13.23 -11.59
N LEU A 236 16.83 -14.05 -12.57
CA LEU A 236 15.46 -14.55 -12.73
C LEU A 236 15.04 -15.44 -11.56
N THR A 237 15.88 -16.39 -11.17
CA THR A 237 15.61 -17.29 -10.04
C THR A 237 15.36 -16.51 -8.75
N ASP A 238 16.19 -15.51 -8.48
CA ASP A 238 16.05 -14.64 -7.30
C ASP A 238 14.80 -13.75 -7.43
N GLN A 239 14.57 -13.11 -8.59
CA GLN A 239 13.41 -12.24 -8.82
C GLN A 239 12.11 -13.00 -8.64
N LEU A 240 12.05 -14.23 -9.12
CA LEU A 240 10.86 -15.06 -9.08
C LEU A 240 10.33 -15.27 -7.66
N THR A 241 11.20 -15.25 -6.64
CA THR A 241 10.78 -15.34 -5.23
C THR A 241 9.75 -14.27 -4.82
N VAL A 242 9.72 -13.10 -5.48
CA VAL A 242 8.73 -12.04 -5.21
C VAL A 242 7.30 -12.41 -5.65
N PHE A 243 7.15 -13.43 -6.50
CA PHE A 243 5.84 -13.97 -6.90
C PHE A 243 5.27 -14.97 -5.89
N ALA A 244 6.11 -15.49 -4.98
CA ALA A 244 5.65 -16.37 -3.93
C ALA A 244 4.71 -15.62 -2.99
N THR A 245 3.61 -16.27 -2.62
CA THR A 245 2.73 -15.71 -1.58
C THR A 245 3.45 -15.83 -0.23
N ILE A 246 3.50 -14.74 0.54
CA ILE A 246 4.11 -14.76 1.87
C ILE A 246 3.26 -15.61 2.81
N ASP A 247 3.90 -16.59 3.44
CA ASP A 247 3.37 -17.34 4.57
C ASP A 247 4.03 -16.83 5.87
N PRO A 248 3.30 -16.10 6.74
CA PRO A 248 3.85 -15.57 7.98
C PRO A 248 4.23 -16.65 8.99
N TYR A 249 3.84 -17.91 8.78
CA TYR A 249 4.19 -19.04 9.64
C TYR A 249 5.33 -19.90 9.05
N ASP A 250 5.79 -19.61 7.84
CA ASP A 250 6.91 -20.29 7.16
C ASP A 250 7.68 -19.31 6.25
N LEU A 251 8.24 -18.27 6.88
CA LEU A 251 8.96 -17.20 6.18
C LEU A 251 10.22 -17.75 5.51
N GLN A 252 10.28 -17.61 4.19
CA GLN A 252 11.49 -17.92 3.43
C GLN A 252 12.48 -16.75 3.58
N HIS A 253 13.72 -17.05 3.96
CA HIS A 253 14.77 -16.04 4.22
C HIS A 253 14.37 -14.95 5.25
N GLY A 254 13.39 -15.23 6.13
CA GLY A 254 12.86 -14.25 7.07
C GLY A 254 12.11 -13.08 6.41
N VAL A 255 11.74 -13.19 5.13
CA VAL A 255 11.14 -12.10 4.35
C VAL A 255 9.63 -12.01 4.60
N THR A 256 9.19 -10.90 5.18
CA THR A 256 7.76 -10.57 5.33
C THR A 256 7.25 -9.61 4.24
N ASP A 257 8.14 -9.10 3.40
CA ASP A 257 7.85 -8.16 2.31
C ASP A 257 7.25 -8.88 1.10
N GLY A 258 6.05 -8.48 0.67
CA GLY A 258 5.39 -9.08 -0.50
C GLY A 258 3.88 -9.16 -0.38
N HIS A 259 3.29 -9.97 -1.28
CA HIS A 259 1.85 -10.21 -1.35
C HIS A 259 1.43 -11.38 -0.46
N TYR A 260 0.36 -11.18 0.32
CA TYR A 260 -0.23 -12.19 1.20
C TYR A 260 -1.50 -12.78 0.59
N ALA A 261 -1.93 -13.93 1.10
CA ALA A 261 -3.06 -14.68 0.56
C ALA A 261 -4.39 -13.92 0.59
N ASP A 262 -4.57 -12.97 1.52
CA ASP A 262 -5.77 -12.14 1.67
C ASP A 262 -5.76 -10.88 0.78
N GLY A 263 -4.74 -10.72 -0.08
CA GLY A 263 -4.55 -9.56 -0.95
C GLY A 263 -3.72 -8.43 -0.32
N SER A 264 -3.32 -8.56 0.94
CA SER A 264 -2.44 -7.58 1.59
C SER A 264 -1.09 -7.48 0.90
N PHE A 265 -0.48 -6.30 0.97
CA PHE A 265 0.90 -6.08 0.58
C PHE A 265 1.66 -5.36 1.69
N ILE A 266 2.76 -5.96 2.12
CA ILE A 266 3.64 -5.43 3.16
C ILE A 266 5.00 -5.13 2.55
N GLN A 267 5.60 -4.01 2.96
CA GLN A 267 7.00 -3.69 2.72
C GLN A 267 7.60 -3.12 4.00
N HIS A 268 8.94 -3.09 4.08
CA HIS A 268 9.67 -2.61 5.26
C HIS A 268 9.27 -3.40 6.50
N SER A 269 9.14 -4.70 6.30
CA SER A 269 8.82 -5.73 7.29
C SER A 269 7.41 -5.69 7.88
N SER A 270 6.82 -4.50 8.06
CA SER A 270 5.57 -4.33 8.83
C SER A 270 4.70 -3.15 8.38
N VAL A 271 4.98 -2.52 7.23
CA VAL A 271 4.19 -1.37 6.73
C VAL A 271 3.21 -1.83 5.65
N ALA A 272 1.93 -1.51 5.81
CA ALA A 272 0.90 -1.72 4.77
C ALA A 272 1.16 -0.78 3.58
N TYR A 273 1.51 -1.33 2.41
CA TYR A 273 2.20 -0.55 1.38
C TYR A 273 1.73 -0.74 -0.07
N THR A 274 0.53 -1.29 -0.28
CA THR A 274 0.00 -1.58 -1.63
C THR A 274 0.06 -0.37 -2.57
N GLY A 275 -0.34 0.82 -2.09
CA GLY A 275 -0.42 2.05 -2.88
C GLY A 275 0.92 2.73 -3.20
N SER A 276 2.06 2.11 -2.87
CA SER A 276 3.38 2.70 -3.14
C SER A 276 4.44 1.64 -3.47
N TYR A 277 5.02 0.92 -2.51
CA TYR A 277 5.96 -0.15 -2.88
C TYR A 277 5.25 -1.30 -3.62
N GLY A 278 3.99 -1.60 -3.27
CA GLY A 278 3.21 -2.62 -3.97
C GLY A 278 3.01 -2.30 -5.44
N LYS A 279 2.57 -1.08 -5.79
CA LYS A 279 2.47 -0.66 -7.20
C LYS A 279 3.83 -0.63 -7.90
N GLY A 280 4.91 -0.34 -7.17
CA GLY A 280 6.28 -0.43 -7.67
C GLY A 280 6.65 -1.85 -8.07
N LEU A 281 6.43 -2.82 -7.17
CA LEU A 281 6.63 -4.23 -7.46
C LEU A 281 5.75 -4.71 -8.62
N LEU A 282 4.46 -4.36 -8.62
CA LEU A 282 3.55 -4.68 -9.72
C LEU A 282 4.10 -4.19 -11.07
N THR A 283 4.61 -2.95 -11.12
CA THR A 283 5.23 -2.39 -12.31
C THR A 283 6.44 -3.22 -12.73
N ARG A 284 7.32 -3.60 -11.79
CA ARG A 284 8.54 -4.36 -12.10
C ARG A 284 8.25 -5.77 -12.59
N VAL A 285 7.34 -6.51 -11.96
CA VAL A 285 7.01 -7.86 -12.42
C VAL A 285 6.39 -7.83 -13.81
N ILE A 286 5.51 -6.87 -14.12
CA ILE A 286 4.94 -6.72 -15.46
C ILE A 286 6.01 -6.33 -16.48
N GLN A 287 6.93 -5.44 -16.13
CA GLN A 287 8.06 -5.10 -16.99
C GLN A 287 8.94 -6.33 -17.25
N THR A 288 9.27 -7.13 -16.23
CA THR A 288 9.99 -8.39 -16.40
C THR A 288 9.26 -9.32 -17.37
N LEU A 289 7.95 -9.52 -17.22
CA LEU A 289 7.18 -10.36 -18.14
C LEU A 289 7.26 -9.85 -19.59
N LYS A 290 7.18 -8.53 -19.79
CA LYS A 290 7.34 -7.92 -21.13
C LYS A 290 8.76 -8.07 -21.68
N LEU A 291 9.78 -7.94 -20.83
CA LEU A 291 11.19 -8.11 -21.23
C LEU A 291 11.47 -9.54 -21.69
N LEU A 292 10.88 -10.53 -21.01
CA LEU A 292 11.09 -11.95 -21.29
C LEU A 292 10.24 -12.49 -22.44
N ASP A 293 9.26 -11.72 -22.92
CA ASP A 293 8.32 -12.16 -23.95
C ASP A 293 9.04 -12.56 -25.26
N GLY A 294 8.88 -13.84 -25.62
CA GLY A 294 9.56 -14.45 -26.77
C GLY A 294 11.08 -14.61 -26.64
N ALA A 295 11.69 -14.27 -25.49
CA ALA A 295 13.14 -14.39 -25.27
C ALA A 295 13.58 -15.82 -24.86
N GLY A 296 12.65 -16.67 -24.46
CA GLY A 296 12.91 -18.08 -24.11
C GLY A 296 13.56 -18.32 -22.73
N PHE A 297 13.77 -17.27 -21.93
CA PHE A 297 14.39 -17.37 -20.60
C PHE A 297 13.43 -17.73 -19.45
N ALA A 298 12.12 -17.58 -19.64
CA ALA A 298 11.10 -17.94 -18.63
C ALA A 298 9.74 -18.28 -19.26
N TYR A 299 8.95 -19.09 -18.57
CA TYR A 299 7.55 -19.39 -18.90
C TYR A 299 6.62 -18.35 -18.24
N GLY A 300 6.53 -17.15 -18.83
CA GLY A 300 5.72 -16.04 -18.30
C GLY A 300 4.24 -16.38 -18.07
N ASP A 301 3.68 -17.30 -18.87
CA ASP A 301 2.31 -17.80 -18.77
C ASP A 301 1.98 -18.42 -17.41
N GLU A 302 2.96 -19.00 -16.73
CA GLU A 302 2.77 -19.59 -15.39
C GLU A 302 2.61 -18.52 -14.30
N LEU A 303 3.11 -17.30 -14.54
CA LEU A 303 3.16 -16.21 -13.56
C LEU A 303 1.98 -15.24 -13.67
N ILE A 304 1.39 -15.13 -14.87
CA ILE A 304 0.28 -14.22 -15.17
C ILE A 304 -0.92 -14.39 -14.21
N PRO A 305 -1.40 -15.61 -13.89
CA PRO A 305 -2.52 -15.79 -12.96
C PRO A 305 -2.26 -15.22 -11.55
N THR A 306 -1.01 -15.29 -11.08
CA THR A 306 -0.62 -14.71 -9.79
C THR A 306 -0.77 -13.19 -9.80
N VAL A 307 -0.31 -12.54 -10.87
CA VAL A 307 -0.41 -11.07 -10.98
C VAL A 307 -1.86 -10.62 -11.20
N GLN A 308 -2.67 -11.40 -11.94
CA GLN A 308 -4.12 -11.16 -12.06
C GLN A 308 -4.80 -11.17 -10.68
N LYS A 309 -4.41 -12.11 -9.80
CA LYS A 309 -4.90 -12.17 -8.41
C LYS A 309 -4.50 -10.93 -7.63
N TRP A 310 -3.25 -10.47 -7.73
CA TRP A 310 -2.80 -9.26 -7.05
C TRP A 310 -3.63 -8.04 -7.46
N VAL A 311 -3.91 -7.88 -8.76
CA VAL A 311 -4.76 -6.78 -9.25
C VAL A 311 -6.17 -6.88 -8.69
N ARG A 312 -6.83 -8.04 -8.82
CA ARG A 312 -8.23 -8.24 -8.42
C ARG A 312 -8.44 -8.13 -6.90
N ASP A 313 -7.58 -8.77 -6.13
CA ASP A 313 -7.77 -8.97 -4.70
C ASP A 313 -6.97 -7.95 -3.86
N GLY A 314 -5.83 -7.49 -4.36
CA GLY A 314 -4.94 -6.56 -3.65
C GLY A 314 -5.12 -5.09 -4.06
N PHE A 315 -5.21 -4.77 -5.35
CA PHE A 315 -5.28 -3.37 -5.80
C PHE A 315 -6.71 -2.85 -5.98
N ALA A 316 -7.56 -3.59 -6.69
CA ALA A 316 -8.89 -3.11 -7.06
C ALA A 316 -9.81 -2.77 -5.87
N PRO A 317 -9.76 -3.46 -4.71
CA PRO A 317 -10.54 -3.04 -3.55
C PRO A 317 -10.06 -1.72 -2.93
N LEU A 318 -8.80 -1.34 -3.15
CA LEU A 318 -8.16 -0.14 -2.61
C LEU A 318 -8.23 1.07 -3.55
N ILE A 319 -8.88 0.93 -4.72
CA ILE A 319 -9.11 2.00 -5.69
C ILE A 319 -10.61 2.28 -5.75
N PHE A 320 -11.01 3.50 -5.38
CA PHE A 320 -12.40 3.94 -5.41
C PHE A 320 -12.54 5.14 -6.35
N GLU A 321 -13.35 4.99 -7.42
CA GLU A 321 -13.50 6.01 -8.48
C GLU A 321 -12.15 6.53 -8.98
N GLY A 322 -11.18 5.64 -9.20
CA GLY A 322 -9.81 5.97 -9.61
C GLY A 322 -8.89 6.51 -8.51
N TRP A 323 -9.36 6.71 -7.29
CA TRP A 323 -8.52 7.15 -6.17
C TRP A 323 -7.93 5.97 -5.40
N MET A 324 -6.60 5.84 -5.38
CA MET A 324 -5.90 4.93 -4.46
C MET A 324 -5.99 5.44 -3.02
N MET A 325 -6.52 4.62 -2.11
CA MET A 325 -6.77 4.98 -0.71
C MET A 325 -5.49 5.35 0.06
N GLU A 326 -5.59 6.29 1.01
CA GLU A 326 -4.45 6.78 1.79
C GLU A 326 -3.88 5.72 2.75
N ALA A 327 -4.74 4.82 3.23
CA ALA A 327 -4.40 3.84 4.26
C ALA A 327 -3.28 2.86 3.89
N VAL A 328 -2.88 2.78 2.62
CA VAL A 328 -1.91 1.80 2.08
C VAL A 328 -0.70 2.44 1.41
N LYS A 329 -0.39 3.69 1.76
CA LYS A 329 0.70 4.46 1.11
C LYS A 329 1.93 4.69 1.99
N GLY A 330 1.95 4.18 3.23
CA GLY A 330 3.04 4.43 4.17
C GLY A 330 3.35 5.93 4.27
N ARG A 331 4.64 6.32 4.25
CA ARG A 331 5.04 7.74 4.30
C ARG A 331 4.65 8.57 3.06
N ALA A 332 4.25 7.93 1.95
CA ALA A 332 3.97 8.61 0.69
C ALA A 332 2.68 9.48 0.74
N VAL A 333 1.85 9.33 1.78
CA VAL A 333 0.71 10.23 2.05
C VAL A 333 1.10 11.71 2.18
N SER A 334 2.38 11.99 2.45
CA SER A 334 2.92 13.35 2.59
C SER A 334 3.39 13.98 1.26
N ARG A 335 3.32 13.24 0.14
CA ARG A 335 3.73 13.69 -1.19
C ARG A 335 2.60 14.42 -1.91
N THR A 336 2.95 15.40 -2.76
CA THR A 336 1.99 16.29 -3.43
C THR A 336 1.22 15.66 -4.58
N ALA A 337 1.76 14.59 -5.20
CA ALA A 337 1.09 13.82 -6.24
C ALA A 337 0.82 12.40 -5.71
N SER A 338 -0.46 12.02 -5.62
CA SER A 338 -0.90 10.74 -5.08
C SER A 338 -2.36 10.47 -5.48
N GLY A 339 -2.90 9.30 -5.11
CA GLY A 339 -4.29 8.94 -5.34
C GLY A 339 -4.51 8.59 -6.81
N TYR A 340 -5.01 9.53 -7.61
CA TYR A 340 -5.20 9.33 -9.06
C TYR A 340 -3.90 9.01 -9.79
N THR A 341 -2.80 9.69 -9.44
CA THR A 341 -1.48 9.39 -10.02
C THR A 341 -0.98 8.00 -9.64
N ASP A 342 -1.32 7.52 -8.44
CA ASP A 342 -0.97 6.15 -8.03
C ASP A 342 -1.76 5.11 -8.82
N SER A 343 -3.05 5.36 -9.05
CA SER A 343 -3.90 4.52 -9.87
C SER A 343 -3.48 4.49 -11.34
N ALA A 344 -2.97 5.58 -11.89
CA ALA A 344 -2.47 5.61 -13.27
C ALA A 344 -1.34 4.58 -13.51
N VAL A 345 -0.44 4.43 -12.54
CA VAL A 345 0.62 3.39 -12.56
C VAL A 345 0.01 2.00 -12.57
N VAL A 346 -1.01 1.76 -11.75
CA VAL A 346 -1.72 0.48 -11.71
C VAL A 346 -2.44 0.23 -13.05
N VAL A 347 -3.07 1.25 -13.63
CA VAL A 347 -3.75 1.12 -14.93
C VAL A 347 -2.78 0.75 -16.04
N GLU A 348 -1.59 1.35 -16.11
CA GLU A 348 -0.56 0.94 -17.08
C GLU A 348 -0.23 -0.56 -16.94
N ALA A 349 0.01 -1.01 -15.71
CA ALA A 349 0.28 -2.42 -15.42
C ALA A 349 -0.88 -3.35 -15.81
N VAL A 350 -2.13 -2.92 -15.58
CA VAL A 350 -3.34 -3.67 -15.97
C VAL A 350 -3.49 -3.74 -17.49
N VAL A 351 -3.21 -2.66 -18.22
CA VAL A 351 -3.23 -2.63 -19.68
C VAL A 351 -2.24 -3.64 -20.26
N ASP A 352 -1.03 -3.66 -19.72
CA ASP A 352 -0.01 -4.61 -20.15
C ASP A 352 -0.36 -6.05 -19.75
N LEU A 353 -0.84 -6.27 -18.53
CA LEU A 353 -1.30 -7.59 -18.09
C LEU A 353 -2.46 -8.11 -18.95
N ALA A 354 -3.36 -7.24 -19.39
CA ALA A 354 -4.44 -7.60 -20.29
C ALA A 354 -3.92 -8.05 -21.66
N SER A 355 -2.82 -7.46 -22.15
CA SER A 355 -2.17 -7.88 -23.41
C SER A 355 -1.45 -9.23 -23.30
N LEU A 356 -1.04 -9.61 -22.10
CA LEU A 356 -0.44 -10.90 -21.78
C LEU A 356 -1.48 -11.97 -21.42
N SER A 357 -2.75 -11.58 -21.25
CA SER A 357 -3.85 -12.47 -20.85
C SER A 357 -4.71 -12.87 -22.05
N THR A 358 -5.49 -13.94 -21.91
CA THR A 358 -6.46 -14.39 -22.93
C THR A 358 -7.85 -14.60 -22.33
N GLY A 359 -8.86 -14.74 -23.20
CA GLY A 359 -10.24 -15.07 -22.81
C GLY A 359 -10.88 -14.09 -21.81
N ASP A 360 -11.68 -14.62 -20.89
CA ASP A 360 -12.44 -13.85 -19.90
C ASP A 360 -11.55 -13.01 -18.98
N ALA A 361 -10.35 -13.50 -18.65
CA ALA A 361 -9.40 -12.78 -17.82
C ALA A 361 -8.91 -11.50 -18.50
N ALA A 362 -8.58 -11.57 -19.80
CA ALA A 362 -8.22 -10.39 -20.58
C ALA A 362 -9.39 -9.40 -20.66
N THR A 363 -10.60 -9.89 -20.94
CA THR A 363 -11.81 -9.06 -20.99
C THR A 363 -12.07 -8.34 -19.66
N ALA A 364 -11.96 -9.04 -18.53
CA ALA A 364 -12.16 -8.45 -17.20
C ALA A 364 -11.15 -7.33 -16.91
N LEU A 365 -9.86 -7.51 -17.26
CA LEU A 365 -8.84 -6.47 -17.09
C LEU A 365 -9.11 -5.26 -17.98
N LYS A 366 -9.49 -5.45 -19.25
CA LYS A 366 -9.86 -4.36 -20.16
C LYS A 366 -11.11 -3.62 -19.65
N SER A 367 -12.11 -4.34 -19.16
CA SER A 367 -13.30 -3.79 -18.53
C SER A 367 -12.97 -2.94 -17.30
N TYR A 368 -11.99 -3.37 -16.51
CA TYR A 368 -11.51 -2.63 -15.34
C TYR A 368 -10.81 -1.32 -15.72
N VAL A 369 -9.97 -1.33 -16.76
CA VAL A 369 -9.36 -0.11 -17.31
C VAL A 369 -10.43 0.90 -17.70
N LYS A 370 -11.48 0.46 -18.41
CA LYS A 370 -12.62 1.32 -18.76
C LYS A 370 -13.39 1.80 -17.53
N HIS A 371 -13.58 0.95 -16.54
CA HIS A 371 -14.25 1.32 -15.30
C HIS A 371 -13.49 2.42 -14.54
N ILE A 372 -12.17 2.27 -14.36
CA ILE A 372 -11.35 3.30 -13.73
C ILE A 372 -11.42 4.60 -14.53
N ARG A 373 -11.25 4.54 -15.86
CA ARG A 373 -11.35 5.74 -16.70
C ARG A 373 -12.72 6.42 -16.62
N GLY A 374 -13.81 5.65 -16.62
CA GLY A 374 -15.18 6.18 -16.59
C GLY A 374 -15.62 6.72 -15.23
N THR A 375 -14.99 6.30 -14.14
CA THR A 375 -15.34 6.73 -12.77
C THR A 375 -14.39 7.78 -12.19
N SER A 376 -13.16 7.87 -12.69
CA SER A 376 -12.15 8.82 -12.21
C SER A 376 -12.56 10.28 -12.43
N LYS A 377 -12.35 11.13 -11.40
CA LYS A 377 -12.58 12.57 -11.51
C LYS A 377 -11.39 13.33 -12.10
N ALA A 378 -10.18 12.85 -11.85
CA ALA A 378 -9.02 13.31 -12.60
C ALA A 378 -8.93 12.53 -13.91
N SER A 379 -8.63 13.22 -15.01
CA SER A 379 -8.25 12.53 -16.23
C SER A 379 -6.90 11.86 -16.04
N LEU A 380 -6.85 10.57 -16.30
CA LEU A 380 -5.60 9.85 -16.45
C LEU A 380 -4.90 10.39 -17.69
N ASP A 381 -3.67 10.88 -17.51
CA ASP A 381 -2.79 11.31 -18.59
C ASP A 381 -1.91 10.12 -19.05
N PRO A 382 -2.17 9.52 -20.22
CA PRO A 382 -1.38 8.39 -20.70
C PRO A 382 0.07 8.78 -21.02
N ALA A 383 0.41 10.06 -21.20
CA ALA A 383 1.80 10.47 -21.39
C ALA A 383 2.68 10.19 -20.15
N THR A 384 2.06 9.98 -18.99
CA THR A 384 2.75 9.55 -17.76
C THR A 384 3.13 8.07 -17.76
N PHE A 385 2.57 7.26 -18.66
CA PHE A 385 2.96 5.85 -18.80
C PHE A 385 4.43 5.75 -19.18
N VAL A 386 5.09 4.72 -18.66
CA VAL A 386 6.47 4.42 -19.03
C VAL A 386 6.56 4.11 -20.52
N SER A 387 5.64 3.28 -21.04
CA SER A 387 5.76 2.70 -22.37
C SER A 387 4.81 3.32 -23.41
N PRO A 388 5.32 3.78 -24.57
CA PRO A 388 4.48 4.18 -25.71
C PRO A 388 3.56 3.05 -26.20
N LEU A 389 4.00 1.79 -26.12
CA LEU A 389 3.18 0.62 -26.46
C LEU A 389 1.94 0.51 -25.55
N SER A 390 2.11 0.79 -24.25
CA SER A 390 1.00 0.76 -23.28
C SER A 390 0.01 1.89 -23.52
N ILE A 391 0.45 3.05 -24.02
CA ILE A 391 -0.43 4.15 -24.45
C ILE A 391 -1.33 3.71 -25.60
N VAL A 392 -0.75 3.08 -26.62
CA VAL A 392 -1.49 2.56 -27.78
C VAL A 392 -2.51 1.51 -27.35
N ARG A 393 -2.09 0.53 -26.54
CA ARG A 393 -2.97 -0.53 -26.01
C ARG A 393 -4.11 0.05 -25.17
N TYR A 394 -3.82 1.05 -24.34
CA TYR A 394 -4.84 1.75 -23.56
C TYR A 394 -5.86 2.44 -24.45
N ALA A 395 -5.41 3.14 -25.49
CA ALA A 395 -6.30 3.77 -26.47
C ALA A 395 -7.18 2.74 -27.20
N ASP A 396 -6.59 1.62 -27.62
CA ASP A 396 -7.32 0.54 -28.30
C ASP A 396 -8.38 -0.09 -27.37
N ILE A 397 -8.04 -0.30 -26.09
CA ILE A 397 -9.00 -0.77 -25.07
C ILE A 397 -10.17 0.21 -24.96
N LEU A 398 -9.91 1.52 -24.87
CA LEU A 398 -10.98 2.50 -24.75
C LEU A 398 -11.87 2.57 -26.01
N ALA A 399 -11.29 2.37 -27.20
CA ALA A 399 -11.99 2.41 -28.47
C ALA A 399 -12.83 1.14 -28.75
N ASP A 400 -12.49 0.00 -28.16
CA ASP A 400 -13.16 -1.28 -28.41
C ASP A 400 -14.57 -1.32 -27.80
N SER A 401 -15.62 -1.06 -28.58
CA SER A 401 -17.01 -1.04 -28.11
C SER A 401 -17.55 -2.39 -27.63
N SER A 402 -16.86 -3.50 -27.91
CA SER A 402 -17.27 -4.84 -27.46
C SER A 402 -16.98 -5.09 -25.97
N VAL A 403 -16.07 -4.32 -25.37
CA VAL A 403 -15.69 -4.44 -23.96
C VAL A 403 -16.50 -3.48 -23.10
N PRO A 404 -17.36 -3.94 -22.17
CA PRO A 404 -18.09 -3.06 -21.26
C PRO A 404 -17.17 -2.53 -20.15
N ALA A 405 -17.50 -1.39 -19.56
CA ALA A 405 -16.85 -0.92 -18.34
C ALA A 405 -17.39 -1.69 -17.13
N ALA A 406 -16.52 -2.37 -16.38
CA ALA A 406 -16.91 -3.10 -15.17
C ALA A 406 -15.75 -3.14 -14.17
N ASP A 407 -16.06 -3.04 -12.87
CA ASP A 407 -15.07 -3.28 -11.81
C ASP A 407 -14.74 -4.78 -11.73
N LEU A 408 -13.54 -5.12 -11.23
CA LEU A 408 -13.15 -6.50 -10.91
C LEU A 408 -13.88 -7.05 -9.68
N ASN A 409 -14.57 -6.17 -8.94
CA ASN A 409 -15.21 -6.46 -7.67
C ASN A 409 -16.68 -6.04 -7.66
N PRO A 410 -17.54 -6.74 -6.91
CA PRO A 410 -18.93 -6.32 -6.74
C PRO A 410 -19.01 -4.94 -6.06
N PRO A 411 -20.06 -4.14 -6.37
CA PRO A 411 -20.20 -2.79 -5.84
C PRO A 411 -20.44 -2.74 -4.33
N ALA A 412 -21.03 -3.78 -3.76
CA ALA A 412 -21.11 -4.01 -2.32
C ALA A 412 -20.06 -5.06 -1.93
N ARG A 413 -19.04 -4.65 -1.18
CA ARG A 413 -17.95 -5.56 -0.76
C ARG A 413 -17.30 -5.11 0.55
N SER A 414 -17.05 -6.04 1.47
CA SER A 414 -16.11 -5.87 2.57
C SER A 414 -14.86 -6.72 2.32
N ALA A 415 -13.69 -6.10 2.30
CA ALA A 415 -12.39 -6.76 2.20
C ALA A 415 -11.62 -6.60 3.51
N ALA A 416 -11.33 -7.71 4.18
CA ALA A 416 -10.50 -7.74 5.39
C ALA A 416 -9.07 -8.16 5.04
N PHE A 417 -8.20 -7.17 4.94
CA PHE A 417 -6.76 -7.32 4.76
C PHE A 417 -6.10 -7.47 6.13
N ASN A 418 -6.42 -8.57 6.81
CA ASN A 418 -6.00 -8.82 8.19
C ASN A 418 -4.48 -8.96 8.31
N ALA A 419 -3.81 -9.45 7.27
CA ALA A 419 -2.36 -9.53 7.23
C ALA A 419 -1.69 -8.16 7.38
N MET A 420 -2.24 -7.11 6.76
CA MET A 420 -1.72 -5.74 6.86
C MET A 420 -2.56 -4.81 7.75
N ASP A 421 -3.42 -5.35 8.62
CA ASP A 421 -4.27 -4.57 9.53
C ASP A 421 -5.08 -3.47 8.83
N ARG A 422 -5.65 -3.78 7.66
CA ARG A 422 -6.56 -2.89 6.92
C ARG A 422 -7.92 -3.54 6.70
N THR A 423 -8.95 -2.72 6.58
CA THR A 423 -10.26 -3.16 6.08
C THR A 423 -10.83 -2.12 5.16
N VAL A 424 -11.40 -2.56 4.05
CA VAL A 424 -12.16 -1.72 3.14
C VAL A 424 -13.60 -2.21 3.08
N HIS A 425 -14.54 -1.29 3.13
CA HIS A 425 -15.95 -1.56 2.94
C HIS A 425 -16.51 -0.63 1.86
N ARG A 426 -16.96 -1.21 0.76
CA ARG A 426 -17.50 -0.55 -0.42
C ARG A 426 -18.99 -0.80 -0.48
N ARG A 427 -19.75 0.25 -0.79
CA ARG A 427 -21.17 0.22 -1.07
C ARG A 427 -21.46 1.10 -2.27
N PRO A 428 -22.61 0.92 -2.94
CA PRO A 428 -23.12 1.95 -3.84
C PRO A 428 -23.10 3.31 -3.14
N GLY A 429 -22.34 4.27 -3.68
CA GLY A 429 -22.27 5.63 -3.16
C GLY A 429 -21.14 5.93 -2.17
N TYR A 430 -20.40 4.95 -1.62
CA TYR A 430 -19.27 5.23 -0.73
C TYR A 430 -18.26 4.08 -0.60
N ALA A 431 -17.06 4.41 -0.11
CA ALA A 431 -16.10 3.46 0.41
C ALA A 431 -15.54 3.93 1.76
N PHE A 432 -15.34 3.00 2.68
CA PHE A 432 -14.78 3.21 4.01
C PHE A 432 -13.50 2.39 4.17
N ALA A 433 -12.38 3.06 4.40
CA ALA A 433 -11.10 2.41 4.66
C ALA A 433 -10.69 2.61 6.13
N LEU A 434 -10.32 1.52 6.80
CA LEU A 434 -9.90 1.51 8.20
C LEU A 434 -8.44 1.09 8.31
N SER A 435 -7.66 1.91 9.01
CA SER A 435 -6.26 1.71 9.31
C SER A 435 -6.07 1.34 10.79
N ARG A 436 -5.40 0.21 11.03
CA ARG A 436 -5.11 -0.32 12.36
C ARG A 436 -3.62 -0.66 12.47
N SER A 437 -3.22 -1.06 13.68
CA SER A 437 -1.87 -1.51 14.00
C SER A 437 -1.91 -2.58 15.07
N SER A 438 -0.85 -3.37 15.13
CA SER A 438 -0.68 -4.47 16.07
C SER A 438 0.81 -4.71 16.34
N SER A 439 1.12 -5.80 17.03
CA SER A 439 2.46 -6.35 17.11
C SER A 439 3.04 -6.77 15.76
N ARG A 440 2.18 -6.97 14.73
CA ARG A 440 2.55 -7.37 13.38
C ARG A 440 2.76 -6.17 12.45
N ILE A 441 1.92 -5.14 12.57
CA ILE A 441 1.85 -4.01 11.64
C ILE A 441 2.13 -2.69 12.33
N SER A 442 2.99 -1.90 11.70
CA SER A 442 3.45 -0.60 12.19
C SER A 442 2.30 0.37 12.41
N LYS A 443 2.43 1.20 13.45
CA LYS A 443 1.49 2.30 13.73
C LYS A 443 1.50 3.34 12.63
N TYR A 444 2.65 3.51 11.98
CA TYR A 444 2.87 4.47 10.91
C TYR A 444 4.21 4.19 10.22
N GLU A 445 4.54 5.00 9.22
CA GLU A 445 5.91 5.14 8.72
C GLU A 445 6.33 6.62 8.60
N TYR A 446 7.49 6.95 9.15
CA TYR A 446 8.28 8.15 8.94
C TYR A 446 9.66 7.74 8.45
N MET A 447 10.19 8.34 7.38
CA MET A 447 11.58 8.11 6.98
C MET A 447 12.03 9.24 6.05
N SER A 448 13.33 9.58 6.08
CA SER A 448 13.94 10.51 5.11
C SER A 448 13.24 11.88 5.01
N GLY A 449 12.69 12.38 6.12
CA GLY A 449 11.97 13.65 6.15
C GLY A 449 10.55 13.62 5.55
N GLU A 450 10.02 12.43 5.26
CA GLU A 450 8.64 12.23 4.78
C GLU A 450 7.71 11.79 5.91
N ASN A 451 6.47 12.31 5.92
CA ASN A 451 5.40 12.00 6.87
C ASN A 451 5.74 12.38 8.32
N LEU A 452 6.07 13.66 8.54
CA LEU A 452 6.65 14.20 9.78
C LEU A 452 5.79 14.02 11.04
N LEU A 453 4.46 13.90 10.90
CA LEU A 453 3.51 13.88 12.02
C LEU A 453 2.56 12.66 11.96
N PRO A 454 3.06 11.41 11.94
CA PRO A 454 2.27 10.28 11.49
C PRO A 454 1.65 9.45 12.63
N TRP A 455 1.86 9.87 13.88
CA TRP A 455 1.82 9.05 15.10
C TRP A 455 0.56 8.21 15.31
N PHE A 456 -0.58 8.64 14.78
CA PHE A 456 -1.89 8.02 14.98
C PHE A 456 -2.53 7.46 13.69
N GLN A 457 -1.81 7.42 12.57
CA GLN A 457 -2.34 6.95 11.28
C GLN A 457 -2.78 5.47 11.29
N GLY A 458 -2.22 4.65 12.19
CA GLY A 458 -2.60 3.25 12.44
C GLY A 458 -3.39 3.03 13.74
N ASP A 459 -3.87 4.10 14.40
CA ASP A 459 -4.58 4.02 15.69
C ASP A 459 -6.10 4.02 15.54
N GLY A 460 -6.61 3.20 14.62
CA GLY A 460 -8.03 3.15 14.28
C GLY A 460 -8.48 4.34 13.42
N ALA A 461 -7.54 4.98 12.72
CA ALA A 461 -7.84 6.05 11.77
C ALA A 461 -8.67 5.50 10.61
N HIS A 462 -9.69 6.22 10.16
CA HIS A 462 -10.52 5.81 9.04
C HIS A 462 -10.75 6.92 8.02
N TYR A 463 -11.10 6.53 6.81
CA TYR A 463 -11.30 7.39 5.66
C TYR A 463 -12.63 7.01 5.00
N LEU A 464 -13.58 7.94 4.95
CA LEU A 464 -14.88 7.75 4.30
C LEU A 464 -14.93 8.55 2.99
N TYR A 465 -14.71 7.84 1.88
CA TYR A 465 -14.79 8.32 0.51
C TYR A 465 -16.25 8.30 0.05
N LEU A 466 -16.78 9.42 -0.43
CA LEU A 466 -18.13 9.47 -1.00
C LEU A 466 -18.03 9.49 -2.53
N ALA A 467 -18.93 8.76 -3.18
CA ALA A 467 -18.98 8.69 -4.64
C ALA A 467 -19.29 10.07 -5.24
N GLY A 468 -18.86 10.29 -6.48
CA GLY A 468 -19.12 11.53 -7.19
C GLY A 468 -18.19 12.69 -6.83
N GLN A 469 -17.38 12.57 -5.77
CA GLN A 469 -16.44 13.60 -5.35
C GLN A 469 -15.07 13.48 -6.03
N ASP A 470 -14.44 14.63 -6.29
CA ASP A 470 -12.99 14.68 -6.52
C ASP A 470 -12.26 14.44 -5.19
N GLN A 471 -11.66 13.27 -5.06
CA GLN A 471 -11.06 12.82 -3.81
C GLN A 471 -9.81 13.62 -3.42
N THR A 472 -9.18 14.37 -4.36
CA THR A 472 -8.09 15.30 -4.03
C THR A 472 -8.54 16.45 -3.11
N GLN A 473 -9.84 16.72 -3.06
CA GLN A 473 -10.42 17.78 -2.25
C GLN A 473 -10.83 17.30 -0.85
N SER A 474 -10.90 15.99 -0.65
CA SER A 474 -11.28 15.36 0.62
C SER A 474 -10.12 14.67 1.33
N PHE A 475 -9.16 14.13 0.58
CA PHE A 475 -8.02 13.39 1.10
C PHE A 475 -6.72 13.75 0.36
N GLY A 476 -5.61 13.10 0.73
CA GLY A 476 -4.28 13.38 0.20
C GLY A 476 -3.50 14.39 1.04
N VAL A 477 -2.44 14.98 0.48
CA VAL A 477 -1.48 15.80 1.24
C VAL A 477 -2.13 16.98 1.96
N ASP A 478 -3.16 17.60 1.38
CA ASP A 478 -3.82 18.77 1.99
C ASP A 478 -4.65 18.40 3.20
N TYR A 479 -5.24 17.19 3.20
CA TYR A 479 -5.90 16.62 4.37
C TYR A 479 -4.90 16.47 5.52
N PHE A 480 -3.76 15.79 5.28
CA PHE A 480 -2.73 15.61 6.32
C PHE A 480 -2.03 16.92 6.72
N THR A 481 -2.05 17.94 5.86
CA THR A 481 -1.50 19.27 6.16
C THR A 481 -2.43 20.07 7.08
N THR A 482 -3.75 20.01 6.86
CA THR A 482 -4.73 20.88 7.53
C THR A 482 -5.45 20.22 8.69
N VAL A 483 -5.69 18.91 8.64
CA VAL A 483 -6.21 18.14 9.77
C VAL A 483 -5.11 17.94 10.80
N SER A 484 -5.42 18.20 12.07
CA SER A 484 -4.49 17.93 13.16
C SER A 484 -4.15 16.43 13.21
N PRO A 485 -2.88 16.03 13.39
CA PRO A 485 -2.52 14.62 13.53
C PRO A 485 -3.19 13.96 14.75
N TYR A 486 -3.56 14.74 15.78
CA TYR A 486 -4.35 14.28 16.94
C TYR A 486 -5.85 14.13 16.64
N GLY A 487 -6.29 14.73 15.54
CA GLY A 487 -7.68 14.88 15.14
C GLY A 487 -8.08 14.02 13.94
N LEU A 488 -7.31 12.97 13.61
CA LEU A 488 -7.69 12.05 12.52
C LEU A 488 -8.99 11.31 12.88
N ALA A 489 -9.86 11.12 11.88
CA ALA A 489 -11.14 10.44 12.07
C ALA A 489 -10.95 9.04 12.68
N GLY A 490 -11.66 8.73 13.78
CA GLY A 490 -11.57 7.46 14.50
C GLY A 490 -10.50 7.38 15.57
N VAL A 491 -9.54 8.30 15.62
CA VAL A 491 -8.42 8.25 16.56
C VAL A 491 -8.85 8.64 17.97
N THR A 492 -8.32 7.93 18.97
CA THR A 492 -8.31 8.34 20.39
C THR A 492 -6.90 8.79 20.74
N ALA A 493 -6.69 10.10 20.92
CA ALA A 493 -5.38 10.69 21.18
C ALA A 493 -5.32 11.36 22.56
N PRO A 494 -4.18 11.25 23.28
CA PRO A 494 -3.91 12.10 24.43
C PRO A 494 -3.74 13.55 23.99
N VAL A 495 -4.18 14.50 24.83
CA VAL A 495 -3.91 15.92 24.66
C VAL A 495 -2.48 16.19 25.15
N GLU A 496 -1.54 16.22 24.22
CA GLU A 496 -0.12 16.43 24.47
C GLU A 496 0.56 17.05 23.23
N HIS A 497 1.85 17.40 23.36
CA HIS A 497 2.68 17.81 22.23
C HIS A 497 3.70 16.70 21.91
N ARG A 498 3.76 16.31 20.63
CA ARG A 498 4.74 15.38 20.06
C ARG A 498 5.56 16.13 19.03
N GLY A 499 6.88 15.99 19.10
CA GLY A 499 7.79 16.55 18.11
C GLY A 499 7.98 15.60 16.93
N SER A 500 8.13 16.14 15.74
CA SER A 500 8.67 15.40 14.59
C SER A 500 10.13 15.03 14.84
N VAL A 501 10.63 14.01 14.15
CA VAL A 501 12.03 13.55 14.32
C VAL A 501 13.06 14.69 14.15
N PRO A 502 12.95 15.59 13.15
CA PRO A 502 13.87 16.73 13.05
C PRO A 502 13.74 17.73 14.21
N GLU A 503 12.55 17.94 14.77
CA GLU A 503 12.38 18.81 15.93
C GLU A 503 13.01 18.19 17.19
N LEU A 504 12.90 16.87 17.35
CA LEU A 504 13.43 16.14 18.50
C LEU A 504 14.96 16.00 18.48
N TYR A 505 15.56 15.91 17.29
CA TYR A 505 16.98 15.57 17.13
C TYR A 505 17.78 16.63 16.36
N GLY A 506 17.47 17.91 16.60
CA GLY A 506 18.31 19.04 16.16
C GLY A 506 18.45 19.18 14.64
N GLY A 507 17.38 18.90 13.89
CA GLY A 507 17.34 18.97 12.43
C GLY A 507 17.76 17.69 11.71
N LYS A 508 18.25 16.66 12.42
CA LYS A 508 18.56 15.36 11.83
C LYS A 508 17.30 14.63 11.39
N LEU A 509 17.38 13.86 10.30
CA LEU A 509 16.25 13.09 9.76
C LEU A 509 16.07 11.71 10.42
N PHE A 510 16.90 11.39 11.41
CA PHE A 510 16.93 10.12 12.13
C PHE A 510 17.55 10.33 13.51
N TYR A 511 17.42 9.33 14.40
CA TYR A 511 18.08 9.34 15.69
C TYR A 511 19.48 8.73 15.52
N ASP A 512 20.51 9.45 15.93
CA ASP A 512 21.90 9.13 15.60
C ASP A 512 22.69 8.89 16.88
N ASN A 513 23.05 7.62 17.12
CA ASN A 513 23.78 7.17 18.30
C ASN A 513 24.51 5.84 17.99
N PRO A 514 25.57 5.90 17.17
CA PRO A 514 26.28 4.70 16.71
C PRO A 514 27.06 3.99 17.83
N ASP A 515 27.45 4.70 18.88
CA ASP A 515 28.24 4.15 19.99
C ASP A 515 27.38 3.36 21.01
N HIS A 516 26.06 3.51 20.98
CA HIS A 516 25.15 2.71 21.79
C HIS A 516 25.11 1.25 21.30
N PRO A 517 24.91 0.22 22.15
CA PRO A 517 24.81 -1.18 21.71
C PRO A 517 23.72 -1.47 20.66
N LEU A 518 22.72 -0.60 20.55
CA LEU A 518 21.69 -0.67 19.50
C LEU A 518 22.13 -0.05 18.16
N ASN A 519 23.31 0.56 18.09
CA ASN A 519 23.97 1.12 16.91
C ASN A 519 23.01 1.92 16.01
N PHE A 520 22.48 3.02 16.54
CA PHE A 520 21.53 3.85 15.79
C PHE A 520 22.25 4.60 14.69
N THR A 521 21.96 4.23 13.44
CA THR A 521 22.42 4.89 12.22
C THR A 521 21.23 5.03 11.28
N ALA A 522 21.36 5.86 10.23
CA ALA A 522 20.27 6.11 9.28
C ALA A 522 19.67 4.84 8.65
N SER A 523 20.45 3.75 8.60
CA SER A 523 20.08 2.48 7.99
C SER A 523 19.98 1.33 9.00
N SER A 524 20.11 1.52 10.32
CA SER A 524 20.13 0.39 11.25
C SER A 524 18.75 -0.21 11.53
N GLU A 525 18.72 -1.48 11.94
CA GLU A 525 17.47 -2.15 12.34
C GLU A 525 16.80 -1.48 13.54
N SER A 526 17.60 -0.93 14.45
CA SER A 526 17.09 -0.14 15.58
C SER A 526 16.35 1.10 15.09
N GLN A 527 16.85 1.76 14.04
CA GLN A 527 16.17 2.92 13.47
C GLN A 527 14.82 2.54 12.84
N ASN A 528 14.78 1.42 12.11
CA ASN A 528 13.54 0.84 11.57
C ASN A 528 12.52 0.55 12.68
N LYS A 529 12.96 -0.21 13.70
CA LYS A 529 12.12 -0.68 14.81
C LYS A 529 11.59 0.44 15.69
N TYR A 530 12.42 1.45 16.00
CA TYR A 530 12.09 2.43 17.04
C TYR A 530 11.66 3.80 16.53
N VAL A 531 12.06 4.19 15.33
CA VAL A 531 11.80 5.55 14.82
C VAL A 531 10.97 5.51 13.55
N TYR A 532 11.40 4.71 12.56
CA TYR A 532 10.80 4.82 11.24
C TYR A 532 9.41 4.20 11.16
N PHE A 533 9.23 2.97 11.64
CA PHE A 533 7.93 2.30 11.55
C PHE A 533 7.65 1.43 12.76
N PRO A 534 7.54 2.01 13.97
CA PRO A 534 7.32 1.23 15.19
C PRO A 534 5.97 0.50 15.17
N THR A 535 5.98 -0.74 15.64
CA THR A 535 4.77 -1.55 15.85
C THR A 535 4.11 -1.26 17.19
N ALA A 536 2.83 -1.57 17.28
CA ALA A 536 2.11 -1.56 18.55
C ALA A 536 2.53 -2.80 19.38
N THR A 537 2.16 -2.84 20.65
CA THR A 537 2.50 -3.96 21.55
C THR A 537 1.42 -5.03 21.65
N GLN A 538 0.21 -4.74 21.19
CA GLN A 538 -0.95 -5.64 21.29
C GLN A 538 -1.18 -6.44 20.00
N ALA A 539 -1.66 -7.68 20.12
CA ALA A 539 -1.89 -8.57 18.99
C ALA A 539 -3.31 -8.51 18.38
N TYR A 540 -4.32 -8.04 19.12
CA TYR A 540 -5.72 -8.06 18.69
C TYR A 540 -6.00 -6.97 17.64
N SER A 541 -5.98 -7.36 16.37
CA SER A 541 -6.35 -6.50 15.26
C SER A 541 -6.82 -7.36 14.10
N GLY A 542 -8.05 -7.15 13.65
CA GLY A 542 -8.61 -7.90 12.54
C GLY A 542 -10.13 -7.96 12.60
N GLY A 543 -10.72 -8.71 11.68
CA GLY A 543 -12.16 -8.82 11.58
C GLY A 543 -12.63 -10.00 10.76
N ALA A 544 -13.92 -10.30 10.87
CA ALA A 544 -14.62 -11.28 10.07
C ALA A 544 -15.45 -10.59 8.98
N VAL A 545 -15.51 -11.21 7.80
CA VAL A 545 -16.37 -10.80 6.68
C VAL A 545 -17.38 -11.90 6.38
N LEU A 546 -18.66 -11.52 6.25
CA LEU A 546 -19.76 -12.42 5.92
C LEU A 546 -20.27 -12.13 4.50
N ASP A 547 -20.35 -13.18 3.68
CA ASP A 547 -20.85 -13.15 2.30
C ASP A 547 -20.16 -12.08 1.42
N ASP A 548 -18.87 -11.83 1.66
CA ASP A 548 -18.07 -10.74 1.09
C ASP A 548 -18.69 -9.34 1.21
N THR A 549 -19.75 -9.16 2.00
CA THR A 549 -20.59 -7.95 2.00
C THR A 549 -20.50 -7.22 3.32
N TYR A 550 -20.69 -7.93 4.43
CA TYR A 550 -20.76 -7.36 5.78
C TYR A 550 -19.46 -7.60 6.54
N GLY A 551 -19.07 -6.67 7.40
CA GLY A 551 -17.85 -6.78 8.20
C GLY A 551 -18.08 -6.54 9.69
N ALA A 552 -17.37 -7.27 10.54
CA ALA A 552 -17.15 -6.94 11.94
C ALA A 552 -15.64 -6.87 12.16
N VAL A 553 -15.16 -5.75 12.69
CA VAL A 553 -13.72 -5.51 12.90
C VAL A 553 -13.51 -5.08 14.33
N GLY A 554 -12.49 -5.62 14.98
CA GLY A 554 -12.08 -5.20 16.32
C GLY A 554 -10.59 -4.84 16.38
N TRP A 555 -10.27 -3.93 17.30
CA TRP A 555 -8.91 -3.45 17.55
C TRP A 555 -8.77 -2.96 18.99
N ALA A 556 -7.62 -3.16 19.61
CA ALA A 556 -7.29 -2.55 20.89
C ALA A 556 -6.11 -1.58 20.75
N ALA A 557 -6.23 -0.39 21.30
CA ALA A 557 -5.14 0.57 21.37
C ALA A 557 -4.12 0.16 22.43
N SER A 558 -2.84 0.25 22.09
CA SER A 558 -1.74 -0.01 23.02
C SER A 558 -0.60 0.99 22.84
N ASP A 559 0.36 0.93 23.76
CA ASP A 559 1.65 1.58 23.56
C ASP A 559 2.39 0.92 22.38
N ASP A 560 3.36 1.64 21.85
CA ASP A 560 4.28 1.14 20.84
C ASP A 560 5.55 0.53 21.47
N VAL A 561 6.30 -0.18 20.63
CA VAL A 561 7.58 -0.79 21.01
C VAL A 561 8.59 0.22 21.58
N PRO A 562 8.77 1.44 21.03
CA PRO A 562 9.63 2.47 21.62
C PRO A 562 9.29 2.80 23.06
N TRP A 563 8.01 3.05 23.37
CA TRP A 563 7.61 3.39 24.73
C TRP A 563 7.85 2.23 25.70
N ARG A 564 7.51 1.00 25.30
CA ARG A 564 7.75 -0.21 26.11
C ARG A 564 9.24 -0.36 26.44
N ASP A 565 10.09 -0.28 25.41
CA ASP A 565 11.52 -0.57 25.55
C ASP A 565 12.28 0.58 26.24
N LYS A 566 11.85 1.84 26.07
CA LYS A 566 12.34 2.97 26.88
C LYS A 566 12.07 2.75 28.37
N ARG A 567 10.85 2.33 28.72
CA ARG A 567 10.50 2.05 30.13
C ARG A 567 11.24 0.86 30.73
N ALA A 568 11.71 -0.06 29.88
CA ALA A 568 12.55 -1.19 30.29
C ALA A 568 14.04 -0.83 30.40
N GLY A 569 14.44 0.42 30.10
CA GLY A 569 15.83 0.87 30.16
C GLY A 569 16.69 0.41 28.98
N LEU A 570 16.08 -0.03 27.87
CA LEU A 570 16.80 -0.51 26.68
C LEU A 570 17.19 0.61 25.71
N LEU A 571 16.47 1.73 25.75
CA LEU A 571 16.72 2.87 24.88
C LEU A 571 17.55 3.94 25.61
N PRO A 572 18.38 4.70 24.88
CA PRO A 572 19.13 5.83 25.44
C PRO A 572 18.26 6.83 26.20
N GLU A 573 18.83 7.53 27.17
CA GLU A 573 18.12 8.49 28.01
C GLU A 573 17.44 9.60 27.19
N ASP A 574 18.17 10.11 26.18
CA ASP A 574 17.76 11.17 25.27
C ASP A 574 16.78 10.72 24.18
N PHE A 575 16.57 9.41 23.99
CA PHE A 575 15.63 8.89 23.00
C PHE A 575 14.18 9.23 23.41
N VAL A 576 13.43 9.97 22.60
CA VAL A 576 12.07 10.38 22.97
C VAL A 576 11.03 9.35 22.54
N ALA A 577 10.18 8.90 23.46
CA ALA A 577 9.05 8.00 23.20
C ALA A 577 7.80 8.50 23.93
N TYR A 578 6.62 8.24 23.35
CA TYR A 578 5.34 8.76 23.85
C TYR A 578 4.37 7.65 24.22
N ARG A 579 3.74 7.76 25.39
CA ARG A 579 2.70 6.83 25.84
C ARG A 579 1.42 7.01 25.02
N SER A 580 0.77 5.93 24.63
CA SER A 580 -0.52 5.98 23.93
C SER A 580 -1.70 6.14 24.89
N ALA A 581 -2.84 6.63 24.40
CA ALA A 581 -4.11 6.51 25.10
C ALA A 581 -4.59 5.05 25.10
N ARG A 582 -5.75 4.76 25.71
CA ARG A 582 -6.39 3.44 25.70
C ARG A 582 -7.78 3.52 25.07
N ALA A 583 -8.12 2.49 24.32
CA ALA A 583 -9.45 2.24 23.77
C ALA A 583 -9.53 0.79 23.27
N THR A 584 -10.68 0.16 23.43
CA THR A 584 -11.08 -1.06 22.70
C THR A 584 -12.17 -0.65 21.72
N LYS A 585 -11.97 -0.89 20.43
CA LYS A 585 -12.84 -0.38 19.37
C LYS A 585 -13.32 -1.49 18.45
N SER A 586 -14.58 -1.37 18.03
CA SER A 586 -15.17 -2.21 17.01
C SER A 586 -15.86 -1.37 15.95
N TRP A 587 -15.79 -1.83 14.71
CA TRP A 587 -16.51 -1.29 13.56
C TRP A 587 -17.38 -2.40 12.97
N PHE A 588 -18.67 -2.14 12.83
CA PHE A 588 -19.60 -3.01 12.13
C PHE A 588 -19.98 -2.33 10.81
N LEU A 589 -19.65 -2.99 9.72
CA LEU A 589 -19.70 -2.48 8.36
C LEU A 589 -20.95 -3.08 7.70
N LEU A 590 -22.03 -2.28 7.65
CA LEU A 590 -23.38 -2.74 7.37
C LEU A 590 -23.86 -2.29 5.98
N ASP A 591 -25.15 -1.98 5.84
CA ASP A 591 -25.70 -1.65 4.53
C ASP A 591 -25.46 -0.18 4.17
N ASP A 592 -26.00 0.72 4.98
CA ASP A 592 -25.97 2.15 4.74
C ASP A 592 -25.35 2.91 5.93
N GLU A 593 -24.71 2.15 6.83
CA GLU A 593 -24.15 2.64 8.06
C GLU A 593 -22.87 1.91 8.47
N ILE A 594 -22.01 2.65 9.17
CA ILE A 594 -20.87 2.10 9.90
C ILE A 594 -21.10 2.35 11.39
N VAL A 595 -21.21 1.29 12.18
CA VAL A 595 -21.46 1.39 13.62
C VAL A 595 -20.15 1.19 14.37
N VAL A 596 -19.77 2.18 15.17
CA VAL A 596 -18.53 2.17 15.93
C VAL A 596 -18.82 2.10 17.42
N LEU A 597 -18.23 1.12 18.08
CA LEU A 597 -18.26 0.97 19.53
C LEU A 597 -16.86 1.25 20.07
N ALA A 598 -16.79 2.01 21.16
CA ALA A 598 -15.55 2.27 21.88
C ALA A 598 -15.76 2.07 23.37
N ALA A 599 -14.84 1.37 24.03
CA ALA A 599 -14.87 1.10 25.46
C ALA A 599 -13.47 1.24 26.09
N GLY A 600 -13.41 1.51 27.40
CA GLY A 600 -12.14 1.76 28.09
C GLY A 600 -11.40 2.97 27.54
N VAL A 601 -12.13 3.95 26.98
CA VAL A 601 -11.56 5.12 26.33
C VAL A 601 -11.07 6.09 27.38
N GLY A 602 -9.77 6.36 27.42
CA GLY A 602 -9.19 7.31 28.37
C GLY A 602 -7.67 7.28 28.32
N ASP A 603 -7.03 8.02 29.23
CA ASP A 603 -5.58 7.90 29.37
C ASP A 603 -5.24 6.57 30.04
N ALA A 604 -4.04 6.08 29.76
CA ALA A 604 -3.57 4.85 30.35
C ALA A 604 -3.41 5.01 31.88
N PRO A 605 -3.64 3.93 32.68
CA PRO A 605 -3.62 4.01 34.14
C PRO A 605 -2.39 4.76 34.68
N GLY A 606 -2.60 5.72 35.57
CA GLY A 606 -1.55 6.56 36.16
C GLY A 606 -1.00 7.68 35.27
N GLY A 607 -1.53 7.90 34.05
CA GLY A 607 -1.07 8.98 33.16
C GLY A 607 -1.76 10.32 33.38
N GLY A 608 -3.08 10.31 33.64
CA GLY A 608 -3.85 11.50 34.01
C GLY A 608 -4.03 12.56 32.92
N ARG A 609 -3.59 12.34 31.67
CA ARG A 609 -3.75 13.30 30.57
C ARG A 609 -5.22 13.41 30.15
N ALA A 610 -5.60 14.58 29.62
CA ALA A 610 -6.85 14.70 28.88
C ALA A 610 -6.79 13.85 27.60
N VAL A 611 -7.93 13.37 27.13
CA VAL A 611 -8.02 12.50 25.94
C VAL A 611 -9.17 12.93 25.05
N THR A 612 -8.92 12.95 23.74
CA THR A 612 -9.91 13.24 22.72
C THR A 612 -10.11 12.02 21.84
N THR A 613 -11.36 11.64 21.57
CA THR A 613 -11.68 10.74 20.46
C THR A 613 -12.36 11.51 19.36
N THR A 614 -11.78 11.50 18.17
CA THR A 614 -12.40 12.07 16.97
C THR A 614 -13.33 11.04 16.37
N VAL A 615 -14.62 11.36 16.32
CA VAL A 615 -15.66 10.56 15.67
C VAL A 615 -15.47 10.59 14.15
N ASP A 616 -15.35 11.79 13.58
CA ASP A 616 -14.99 12.03 12.18
C ASP A 616 -14.25 13.38 12.04
N ALA A 617 -13.46 13.50 10.98
CA ALA A 617 -12.79 14.72 10.55
C ALA A 617 -12.82 14.80 9.03
N ARG A 618 -13.42 15.88 8.51
CA ARG A 618 -13.62 16.08 7.06
C ARG A 618 -13.07 17.42 6.63
N VAL A 619 -12.57 17.50 5.40
CA VAL A 619 -12.11 18.76 4.81
C VAL A 619 -12.87 19.10 3.55
N ALA A 620 -12.97 20.40 3.28
CA ALA A 620 -13.43 20.95 2.01
C ALA A 620 -12.56 22.17 1.66
N PRO A 621 -12.40 22.54 0.38
CA PRO A 621 -11.94 23.87 0.01
C PRO A 621 -12.60 25.03 0.77
N ALA A 622 -11.84 26.11 0.90
CA ALA A 622 -12.26 27.29 1.65
C ALA A 622 -13.55 27.95 1.12
N GLY A 623 -13.82 27.80 -0.18
CA GLY A 623 -14.96 28.44 -0.86
C GLY A 623 -16.26 27.65 -0.85
N ASP A 624 -16.30 26.44 -0.27
CA ASP A 624 -17.51 25.61 -0.35
C ASP A 624 -18.55 25.94 0.71
N ALA A 625 -19.81 25.70 0.36
CA ALA A 625 -20.95 25.87 1.26
C ALA A 625 -21.09 24.69 2.24
N VAL A 626 -20.18 24.63 3.22
CA VAL A 626 -20.21 23.62 4.28
C VAL A 626 -21.18 24.05 5.40
N THR A 627 -22.04 23.13 5.81
CA THR A 627 -23.00 23.33 6.90
C THR A 627 -22.91 22.19 7.90
N VAL A 628 -23.14 22.52 9.17
CA VAL A 628 -23.25 21.56 10.27
C VAL A 628 -24.60 21.77 10.94
N ALA A 629 -25.46 20.77 10.86
CA ALA A 629 -26.73 20.72 11.58
C ALA A 629 -26.61 19.79 12.79
N GLU A 630 -27.20 20.17 13.92
CA GLU A 630 -27.18 19.36 15.14
C GLU A 630 -28.59 19.24 15.73
N GLY A 631 -28.84 18.12 16.40
CA GLY A 631 -29.97 17.92 17.30
C GLY A 631 -29.58 17.10 18.52
N ASP A 632 -30.56 16.67 19.31
CA ASP A 632 -30.28 15.75 20.41
C ASP A 632 -29.87 14.38 19.86
N GLY A 633 -28.63 13.98 20.16
CA GLY A 633 -28.10 12.68 19.77
C GLY A 633 -27.70 12.54 18.30
N TRP A 634 -27.73 13.59 17.48
CA TRP A 634 -27.27 13.52 16.09
C TRP A 634 -26.61 14.80 15.60
N VAL A 635 -25.70 14.64 14.62
CA VAL A 635 -25.01 15.70 13.88
C VAL A 635 -25.08 15.35 12.40
N ARG A 636 -25.15 16.34 11.52
CA ARG A 636 -25.02 16.17 10.08
C ARG A 636 -24.05 17.21 9.53
N TRP A 637 -23.01 16.72 8.87
CA TRP A 637 -22.13 17.54 8.04
C TRP A 637 -22.61 17.47 6.59
N ALA A 638 -22.64 18.60 5.89
CA ALA A 638 -22.93 18.63 4.46
C ALA A 638 -22.14 19.71 3.74
N ASP A 639 -21.64 19.36 2.57
CA ASP A 639 -21.03 20.23 1.59
C ASP A 639 -22.00 20.39 0.42
N GLY A 640 -22.73 21.51 0.43
CA GLY A 640 -23.74 21.81 -0.59
C GLY A 640 -23.13 22.08 -1.98
N THR A 641 -21.85 22.46 -2.06
CA THR A 641 -21.17 22.68 -3.35
C THR A 641 -20.92 21.34 -4.07
N ARG A 642 -20.72 20.26 -3.31
CA ARG A 642 -20.37 18.93 -3.86
C ARG A 642 -21.45 17.88 -3.73
N ASP A 643 -22.64 18.27 -3.28
CA ASP A 643 -23.75 17.36 -3.00
C ASP A 643 -23.32 16.17 -2.12
N ALA A 644 -22.59 16.47 -1.06
CA ALA A 644 -22.02 15.47 -0.17
C ALA A 644 -22.47 15.67 1.26
N ALA A 645 -22.80 14.58 1.95
CA ALA A 645 -23.26 14.65 3.32
C ALA A 645 -22.90 13.38 4.11
N VAL A 646 -22.72 13.57 5.41
CA VAL A 646 -22.55 12.47 6.36
C VAL A 646 -23.35 12.78 7.62
N GLY A 647 -24.17 11.81 8.03
CA GLY A 647 -24.86 11.83 9.30
C GLY A 647 -24.07 11.10 10.39
N TYR A 648 -24.20 11.56 11.62
CA TYR A 648 -23.62 10.92 12.80
C TYR A 648 -24.71 10.78 13.86
N VAL A 649 -24.96 9.56 14.34
CA VAL A 649 -25.98 9.29 15.35
C VAL A 649 -25.32 8.68 16.58
N ARG A 650 -25.53 9.30 17.75
CA ARG A 650 -25.10 8.77 19.05
C ARG A 650 -26.04 7.64 19.46
N LEU A 651 -25.47 6.45 19.64
CA LEU A 651 -26.20 5.27 20.12
C LEU A 651 -26.10 5.11 21.64
N ALA A 652 -24.96 5.48 22.23
CA ALA A 652 -24.74 5.47 23.68
C ALA A 652 -23.54 6.35 24.08
N GLY A 653 -23.50 6.80 25.33
CA GLY A 653 -22.37 7.53 25.92
C GLY A 653 -22.44 9.06 25.80
N PRO A 654 -21.34 9.79 26.03
CA PRO A 654 -21.30 11.25 25.96
C PRO A 654 -21.69 11.83 24.59
N LYS A 655 -22.18 13.08 24.58
CA LYS A 655 -22.39 13.85 23.35
C LYS A 655 -21.02 14.25 22.76
N ALA A 656 -20.88 14.14 21.44
CA ALA A 656 -19.73 14.67 20.72
C ALA A 656 -19.95 16.15 20.36
N LYS A 657 -18.87 16.92 20.29
CA LYS A 657 -18.85 18.35 19.96
C LYS A 657 -18.45 18.53 18.50
N ALA A 658 -19.27 19.20 17.71
CA ALA A 658 -18.90 19.58 16.34
C ALA A 658 -18.16 20.92 16.32
N ARG A 659 -17.19 21.04 15.42
CA ARG A 659 -16.51 22.29 15.08
C ARG A 659 -16.27 22.36 13.58
N LEU A 660 -16.29 23.56 13.03
CA LEU A 660 -15.95 23.85 11.64
C LEU A 660 -14.98 25.04 11.65
N ASP A 661 -13.72 24.76 11.36
CA ASP A 661 -12.64 25.76 11.42
C ASP A 661 -12.07 25.99 10.01
N THR A 662 -11.61 27.21 9.71
CA THR A 662 -10.81 27.48 8.51
C THR A 662 -9.33 27.43 8.88
N VAL A 663 -8.60 26.45 8.31
CA VAL A 663 -7.20 26.18 8.65
C VAL A 663 -6.31 26.48 7.45
N THR A 664 -5.29 27.30 7.66
CA THR A 664 -4.22 27.58 6.68
C THR A 664 -2.88 27.08 7.21
N ARG A 665 -2.23 26.15 6.50
CA ARG A 665 -0.91 25.61 6.88
C ARG A 665 -0.05 25.34 5.64
N SER A 666 1.27 25.37 5.80
CA SER A 666 2.20 25.01 4.74
C SER A 666 2.34 23.50 4.61
N ARG A 667 2.38 22.98 3.38
CA ARG A 667 2.66 21.56 3.08
C ARG A 667 4.02 21.06 3.58
N ARG A 668 4.94 21.97 3.96
CA ARG A 668 6.21 21.60 4.61
C ARG A 668 6.02 20.93 5.97
N VAL A 669 4.87 21.15 6.62
CA VAL A 669 4.58 20.58 7.93
C VAL A 669 4.48 19.05 7.95
N VAL A 670 4.26 18.43 6.78
CA VAL A 670 4.19 16.96 6.64
C VAL A 670 5.41 16.36 5.95
N ARG A 671 6.23 17.15 5.25
CA ARG A 671 7.42 16.68 4.52
C ARG A 671 8.42 17.80 4.30
N THR A 672 9.68 17.56 4.64
CA THR A 672 10.74 18.58 4.61
C THR A 672 11.02 19.14 3.21
N THR A 673 10.86 18.30 2.18
CA THR A 673 11.12 18.64 0.78
C THR A 673 9.89 19.15 0.02
N ASN A 674 8.71 19.22 0.65
CA ASN A 674 7.57 19.86 0.00
C ASN A 674 7.86 21.36 -0.23
N PRO A 675 7.31 21.95 -1.31
CA PRO A 675 7.37 23.40 -1.49
C PRO A 675 6.69 24.10 -0.31
N ASP A 676 7.13 25.32 0.00
CA ASP A 676 6.49 26.15 1.03
C ASP A 676 5.16 26.73 0.51
N THR A 677 4.18 25.85 0.31
CA THR A 677 2.87 26.20 -0.23
C THR A 677 1.85 26.16 0.88
N ALA A 678 1.31 27.33 1.23
CA ALA A 678 0.17 27.45 2.11
C ALA A 678 -1.08 26.88 1.43
N VAL A 679 -1.80 26.03 2.16
CA VAL A 679 -3.10 25.48 1.74
C VAL A 679 -4.15 25.83 2.78
N THR A 680 -5.30 26.29 2.32
CA THR A 680 -6.44 26.68 3.17
C THR A 680 -7.62 25.74 2.95
N ARG A 681 -8.13 25.16 4.03
CA ARG A 681 -9.27 24.24 4.01
C ARG A 681 -10.25 24.59 5.13
N GLN A 682 -11.54 24.35 4.89
CA GLN A 682 -12.50 24.18 5.97
C GLN A 682 -12.32 22.78 6.57
N VAL A 683 -12.18 22.69 7.88
CA VAL A 683 -11.94 21.45 8.62
C VAL A 683 -13.08 21.25 9.60
N PHE A 684 -13.93 20.26 9.32
CA PHE A 684 -14.93 19.77 10.24
C PHE A 684 -14.29 18.77 11.20
N SER A 685 -14.60 18.85 12.49
CA SER A 685 -14.28 17.84 13.48
C SER A 685 -15.47 17.56 14.38
N LEU A 686 -15.67 16.27 14.70
CA LEU A 686 -16.66 15.82 15.68
C LEU A 686 -15.94 15.05 16.78
N THR A 687 -15.88 15.57 18.00
CA THR A 687 -14.99 15.06 19.05
C THR A 687 -15.71 14.71 20.35
N VAL A 688 -15.30 13.61 20.99
CA VAL A 688 -15.61 13.30 22.39
C VAL A 688 -14.39 13.66 23.22
N GLU A 689 -14.53 14.68 24.07
CA GLU A 689 -13.43 15.25 24.87
C GLU A 689 -13.54 14.76 26.33
N GLN A 690 -12.42 14.33 26.90
CA GLN A 690 -12.31 13.92 28.30
C GLN A 690 -11.26 14.77 29.01
N ALA A 691 -11.63 15.34 30.15
CA ALA A 691 -10.71 16.11 30.98
C ALA A 691 -9.58 15.24 31.57
N ALA A 692 -8.49 15.89 31.97
CA ALA A 692 -7.41 15.24 32.72
C ALA A 692 -7.95 14.54 33.97
N GLY A 693 -7.48 13.31 34.22
CA GLY A 693 -7.95 12.48 35.34
C GLY A 693 -9.37 11.90 35.23
N ALA A 694 -10.06 12.11 34.10
CA ALA A 694 -11.37 11.50 33.87
C ALA A 694 -11.30 9.96 33.88
N LYS A 695 -12.35 9.32 34.41
CA LYS A 695 -12.48 7.86 34.39
C LYS A 695 -12.71 7.39 32.94
N PRO A 696 -12.19 6.22 32.54
CA PRO A 696 -12.44 5.68 31.21
C PRO A 696 -13.93 5.55 30.90
N VAL A 697 -14.32 5.95 29.69
CA VAL A 697 -15.72 5.90 29.24
C VAL A 697 -15.94 4.84 28.16
N SER A 698 -17.21 4.54 27.90
CA SER A 698 -17.65 3.75 26.75
C SER A 698 -18.74 4.50 26.00
N PHE A 699 -18.73 4.47 24.67
CA PHE A 699 -19.71 5.11 23.81
C PHE A 699 -19.84 4.39 22.48
N ALA A 700 -20.94 4.67 21.77
CA ALA A 700 -21.23 4.08 20.48
C ALA A 700 -21.90 5.12 19.57
N TYR A 701 -21.58 5.07 18.28
CA TYR A 701 -22.12 5.96 17.27
C TYR A 701 -22.26 5.25 15.91
N ALA A 702 -23.12 5.76 15.04
CA ALA A 702 -23.26 5.33 13.65
C ALA A 702 -22.87 6.48 12.71
N LEU A 703 -22.07 6.18 11.68
CA LEU A 703 -21.85 7.05 10.53
C LEU A 703 -22.83 6.65 9.43
N LEU A 704 -23.47 7.63 8.81
CA LEU A 704 -24.47 7.47 7.76
C LEU A 704 -24.01 8.23 6.51
N PRO A 705 -23.26 7.58 5.60
CA PRO A 705 -22.82 8.20 4.36
C PRO A 705 -24.01 8.63 3.52
N ASN A 706 -23.91 9.78 2.85
CA ASN A 706 -24.92 10.34 1.95
C ASN A 706 -26.30 10.60 2.59
N ALA A 707 -26.40 10.61 3.92
CA ALA A 707 -27.68 10.73 4.61
C ALA A 707 -28.26 12.15 4.55
N SER A 708 -29.56 12.23 4.23
CA SER A 708 -30.35 13.46 4.41
C SER A 708 -30.60 13.74 5.89
N GLU A 709 -30.90 14.99 6.25
CA GLU A 709 -31.20 15.32 7.64
C GLU A 709 -32.41 14.53 8.18
N ALA A 710 -33.44 14.32 7.36
CA ALA A 710 -34.59 13.51 7.72
C ALA A 710 -34.19 12.05 8.02
N ALA A 711 -33.30 11.46 7.20
CA ALA A 711 -32.80 10.10 7.43
C ALA A 711 -31.99 9.99 8.73
N VAL A 712 -31.15 10.99 9.04
CA VAL A 712 -30.38 11.03 10.29
C VAL A 712 -31.32 11.10 11.51
N ARG A 713 -32.34 11.98 11.46
CA ARG A 713 -33.34 12.13 12.54
C ARG A 713 -34.20 10.88 12.74
N ALA A 714 -34.50 10.15 11.66
CA ALA A 714 -35.34 8.97 11.68
C ALA A 714 -34.57 7.65 11.89
N TYR A 715 -33.26 7.71 12.14
CA TYR A 715 -32.41 6.52 12.22
C TYR A 715 -32.89 5.52 13.27
N LYS A 716 -33.12 4.27 12.82
CA LYS A 716 -33.49 3.11 13.64
C LYS A 716 -32.68 1.87 13.24
N GLY A 717 -31.39 2.06 12.93
CA GLY A 717 -30.49 0.98 12.50
C GLY A 717 -30.01 0.11 13.65
N ALA A 718 -28.73 -0.25 13.65
CA ALA A 718 -28.18 -1.21 14.60
C ALA A 718 -28.33 -0.79 16.08
N ARG A 719 -28.58 -1.77 16.94
CA ARG A 719 -28.72 -1.63 18.39
C ARG A 719 -27.54 -2.25 19.11
N VAL A 720 -26.99 -1.53 20.09
CA VAL A 720 -25.87 -2.01 20.92
C VAL A 720 -26.36 -3.11 21.87
N LEU A 721 -25.69 -4.27 21.83
CA LEU A 721 -25.95 -5.40 22.73
C LEU A 721 -24.95 -5.43 23.90
N ALA A 722 -23.69 -5.11 23.62
CA ALA A 722 -22.62 -5.02 24.60
C ALA A 722 -21.60 -3.97 24.14
N ASN A 723 -21.05 -3.19 25.07
CA ASN A 723 -19.93 -2.29 24.79
C ASN A 723 -19.03 -2.17 26.01
N THR A 724 -18.11 -3.12 26.13
CA THR A 724 -17.10 -3.19 27.20
C THR A 724 -15.73 -3.46 26.59
N SER A 725 -14.65 -3.31 27.36
CA SER A 725 -13.30 -3.70 26.90
C SER A 725 -13.14 -5.22 26.71
N ARG A 726 -14.09 -6.04 27.18
CA ARG A 726 -14.09 -7.50 27.00
C ARG A 726 -14.85 -7.95 25.77
N MET A 727 -15.97 -7.30 25.48
CA MET A 727 -16.87 -7.66 24.39
C MET A 727 -17.61 -6.43 23.86
N GLN A 728 -17.71 -6.33 22.54
CA GLN A 728 -18.50 -5.33 21.82
C GLN A 728 -19.39 -6.04 20.81
N ALA A 729 -20.69 -5.77 20.83
CA ALA A 729 -21.65 -6.45 19.97
C ALA A 729 -22.85 -5.58 19.60
N VAL A 730 -23.38 -5.80 18.40
CA VAL A 730 -24.55 -5.13 17.85
C VAL A 730 -25.53 -6.13 17.24
N ALA A 731 -26.81 -5.76 17.20
CA ALA A 731 -27.83 -6.43 16.40
C ALA A 731 -28.42 -5.45 15.38
N HIS A 732 -28.74 -5.93 14.19
CA HIS A 732 -29.49 -5.19 13.18
C HIS A 732 -30.69 -6.01 12.71
N ASP A 733 -31.88 -5.68 13.21
CA ASP A 733 -33.09 -6.47 13.01
C ASP A 733 -33.49 -6.55 11.53
N GLY A 734 -33.37 -5.44 10.78
CA GLY A 734 -33.66 -5.41 9.34
C GLY A 734 -32.76 -6.30 8.48
N LEU A 735 -31.54 -6.59 8.96
CA LEU A 735 -30.59 -7.47 8.27
C LEU A 735 -30.63 -8.89 8.82
N GLY A 736 -31.33 -9.11 9.94
CA GLY A 736 -31.26 -10.32 10.73
C GLY A 736 -29.85 -10.60 11.27
N LEU A 737 -29.03 -9.57 11.46
CA LEU A 737 -27.60 -9.69 11.69
C LEU A 737 -27.22 -9.42 13.14
N THR A 738 -26.28 -10.19 13.68
CA THR A 738 -25.60 -9.95 14.95
C THR A 738 -24.10 -9.96 14.70
N GLY A 739 -23.42 -8.87 15.06
CA GLY A 739 -21.96 -8.79 15.03
C GLY A 739 -21.41 -8.77 16.45
N ALA A 740 -20.31 -9.48 16.70
CA ALA A 740 -19.66 -9.51 17.99
C ALA A 740 -18.13 -9.62 17.86
N ASN A 741 -17.41 -8.81 18.62
CA ASN A 741 -15.98 -8.93 18.85
C ASN A 741 -15.73 -9.17 20.34
N THR A 742 -14.95 -10.19 20.65
CA THR A 742 -14.53 -10.54 22.01
C THR A 742 -13.03 -10.39 22.10
N PHE A 743 -12.53 -9.75 23.17
CA PHE A 743 -11.14 -9.27 23.23
C PHE A 743 -10.28 -9.99 24.28
N THR A 744 -10.92 -10.69 25.22
CA THR A 744 -10.20 -11.38 26.32
C THR A 744 -10.43 -12.88 26.25
N SER A 745 -9.62 -13.64 27.00
CA SER A 745 -9.87 -15.05 27.27
C SER A 745 -11.19 -15.28 28.03
N GLY A 746 -11.62 -16.54 28.07
CA GLY A 746 -12.82 -17.02 28.75
C GLY A 746 -14.11 -16.80 27.97
N ALA A 747 -15.22 -17.19 28.58
CA ALA A 747 -16.54 -17.12 27.95
C ALA A 747 -17.09 -15.69 27.87
N HIS A 748 -17.71 -15.39 26.73
CA HIS A 748 -18.45 -14.16 26.45
C HIS A 748 -19.84 -14.51 25.94
N ARG A 749 -20.85 -13.77 26.37
CA ARG A 749 -22.25 -14.09 26.08
C ARG A 749 -23.02 -12.85 25.65
N THR A 750 -23.82 -13.00 24.61
CA THR A 750 -24.87 -12.05 24.22
C THR A 750 -26.14 -12.84 23.87
N ALA A 751 -27.24 -12.14 23.58
CA ALA A 751 -28.49 -12.80 23.21
C ALA A 751 -28.29 -13.67 21.96
N GLY A 752 -28.41 -15.00 22.13
CA GLY A 752 -28.35 -15.96 21.03
C GLY A 752 -26.94 -16.41 20.59
N LEU A 753 -25.87 -15.93 21.24
CA LEU A 753 -24.49 -16.23 20.86
C LEU A 753 -23.56 -16.25 22.09
N ASP A 754 -22.84 -17.36 22.25
CA ASP A 754 -21.72 -17.47 23.18
C ASP A 754 -20.42 -17.67 22.40
N VAL A 755 -19.34 -17.03 22.83
CA VAL A 755 -18.01 -17.10 22.18
C VAL A 755 -16.95 -17.36 23.24
N GLU A 756 -16.02 -18.28 22.95
CA GLU A 756 -14.93 -18.64 23.86
C GLU A 756 -13.61 -17.96 23.48
N GLY A 757 -13.18 -17.02 24.31
CA GLY A 757 -11.97 -16.22 24.13
C GLY A 757 -12.07 -15.17 23.01
N PRO A 758 -10.93 -14.63 22.54
CA PRO A 758 -10.93 -13.59 21.52
C PRO A 758 -11.35 -14.09 20.14
N ALA A 759 -12.24 -13.35 19.47
CA ALA A 759 -12.75 -13.67 18.13
C ALA A 759 -13.54 -12.50 17.52
N SER A 760 -13.66 -12.49 16.20
CA SER A 760 -14.63 -11.66 15.47
C SER A 760 -15.68 -12.55 14.82
N VAL A 761 -16.96 -12.24 15.03
CA VAL A 761 -18.09 -13.08 14.61
C VAL A 761 -19.20 -12.24 14.00
N LEU A 762 -19.72 -12.70 12.87
CA LEU A 762 -20.98 -12.25 12.28
C LEU A 762 -21.94 -13.44 12.20
N VAL A 763 -23.18 -13.25 12.63
CA VAL A 763 -24.26 -14.24 12.49
C VAL A 763 -25.45 -13.57 11.85
N ARG A 764 -25.92 -14.11 10.72
CA ARG A 764 -27.13 -13.64 10.04
C ARG A 764 -28.20 -14.72 10.03
N ARG A 765 -29.44 -14.36 10.38
CA ARG A 765 -30.60 -15.26 10.44
C ARG A 765 -31.68 -14.73 9.52
N ARG A 766 -31.97 -15.44 8.43
CA ARG A 766 -32.98 -15.02 7.44
C ARG A 766 -33.65 -16.23 6.79
N GLY A 767 -34.98 -16.22 6.69
CA GLY A 767 -35.72 -17.25 5.96
C GLY A 767 -35.49 -18.68 6.45
N GLY A 768 -35.24 -18.87 7.75
CA GLY A 768 -34.93 -20.19 8.34
C GLY A 768 -33.44 -20.58 8.28
N GLU A 769 -32.66 -19.97 7.39
CA GLU A 769 -31.22 -20.16 7.24
C GLU A 769 -30.41 -19.31 8.26
N VAL A 770 -29.26 -19.84 8.67
CA VAL A 770 -28.28 -19.11 9.49
C VAL A 770 -26.92 -19.13 8.81
N THR A 771 -26.37 -17.97 8.46
CA THR A 771 -24.99 -17.84 7.98
C THR A 771 -24.11 -17.25 9.06
N VAL A 772 -22.89 -17.77 9.18
CA VAL A 772 -21.91 -17.35 10.20
C VAL A 772 -20.57 -17.11 9.52
N ALA A 773 -19.91 -16.02 9.90
CA ALA A 773 -18.50 -15.78 9.62
C ALA A 773 -17.73 -15.61 10.93
N VAL A 774 -16.54 -16.22 10.99
CA VAL A 774 -15.68 -16.22 12.18
C VAL A 774 -14.24 -15.95 11.76
N SER A 775 -13.51 -15.15 12.52
CA SER A 775 -12.06 -15.07 12.41
C SER A 775 -11.41 -14.97 13.79
N ASP A 776 -10.11 -15.28 13.84
CA ASP A 776 -9.24 -14.99 14.98
C ASP A 776 -8.42 -13.71 14.73
N PRO A 777 -8.77 -12.56 15.33
CA PRO A 777 -8.03 -11.32 15.17
C PRO A 777 -6.68 -11.29 15.87
N THR A 778 -6.34 -12.28 16.71
CA THR A 778 -5.00 -12.34 17.33
C THR A 778 -3.99 -13.06 16.44
N THR A 779 -4.45 -13.87 15.48
CA THR A 779 -3.62 -14.72 14.58
C THR A 779 -2.81 -15.81 15.29
N GLU A 780 -3.17 -16.10 16.55
CA GLU A 780 -2.40 -16.94 17.47
C GLU A 780 -3.18 -18.17 17.93
N ARG A 781 -4.47 -18.28 17.59
CA ARG A 781 -5.32 -19.37 18.06
C ARG A 781 -5.41 -20.49 17.05
N ASP A 782 -5.31 -21.72 17.54
CA ASP A 782 -5.58 -22.93 16.74
C ASP A 782 -7.08 -23.12 16.50
N THR A 783 -7.93 -22.66 17.42
CA THR A 783 -9.37 -22.85 17.31
C THR A 783 -10.16 -21.69 17.91
N VAL A 784 -11.22 -21.30 17.21
CA VAL A 784 -12.30 -20.46 17.74
C VAL A 784 -13.55 -21.30 17.94
N THR A 785 -14.10 -21.27 19.15
CA THR A 785 -15.33 -21.98 19.51
C THR A 785 -16.44 -20.98 19.80
N LEU A 786 -17.62 -21.23 19.24
CA LEU A 786 -18.83 -20.48 19.57
C LEU A 786 -20.06 -21.39 19.65
N VAL A 787 -21.08 -20.95 20.38
CA VAL A 787 -22.37 -21.64 20.51
C VAL A 787 -23.49 -20.70 20.09
N LEU A 788 -24.21 -21.08 19.05
CA LEU A 788 -25.48 -20.46 18.66
C LEU A 788 -26.58 -21.04 19.54
N ARG A 789 -27.19 -20.22 20.40
CA ARG A 789 -28.27 -20.66 21.29
C ARG A 789 -29.59 -20.82 20.53
N GLY A 790 -30.41 -21.78 20.93
CA GLY A 790 -31.73 -22.05 20.35
C GLY A 790 -31.77 -23.35 19.55
N ARG A 791 -32.12 -23.25 18.25
CA ARG A 791 -32.32 -24.42 17.37
C ARG A 791 -31.06 -25.25 17.20
N ARG A 792 -31.26 -26.56 17.03
CA ARG A 792 -30.22 -27.48 16.56
C ARG A 792 -30.11 -27.35 15.06
N LEU A 793 -28.96 -26.89 14.58
CA LEU A 793 -28.68 -26.66 13.18
C LEU A 793 -27.63 -27.66 12.69
N ARG A 794 -27.59 -27.87 11.37
CA ARG A 794 -26.62 -28.71 10.68
C ARG A 794 -25.89 -27.88 9.63
N LYS A 795 -24.63 -28.21 9.38
CA LYS A 795 -23.86 -27.62 8.27
C LYS A 795 -24.55 -27.97 6.95
N ALA A 796 -24.97 -26.96 6.21
CA ALA A 796 -25.49 -27.09 4.86
C ALA A 796 -24.36 -26.90 3.83
N ASP A 797 -23.54 -25.86 4.03
CA ASP A 797 -22.42 -25.50 3.16
C ASP A 797 -21.39 -24.64 3.93
N GLY A 798 -20.20 -24.45 3.37
CA GLY A 798 -19.14 -23.57 3.91
C GLY A 798 -17.82 -24.27 4.20
N ASP A 799 -16.88 -23.54 4.79
CA ASP A 799 -15.48 -23.95 4.93
C ASP A 799 -15.31 -25.27 5.69
N ASP A 800 -14.47 -26.16 5.17
CA ASP A 800 -14.15 -27.46 5.78
C ASP A 800 -13.58 -27.34 7.20
N ALA A 801 -12.92 -26.22 7.50
CA ALA A 801 -12.38 -25.90 8.81
C ALA A 801 -13.47 -25.68 9.89
N VAL A 802 -14.75 -25.55 9.50
CA VAL A 802 -15.86 -25.32 10.42
C VAL A 802 -16.57 -26.64 10.73
N ARG A 803 -16.38 -27.14 11.96
CA ARG A 803 -17.08 -28.31 12.49
C ARG A 803 -18.33 -27.89 13.26
N VAL A 804 -19.47 -28.46 12.90
CA VAL A 804 -20.77 -28.14 13.51
C VAL A 804 -21.28 -29.34 14.33
N THR A 805 -21.60 -29.10 15.60
CA THR A 805 -22.13 -30.13 16.51
C THR A 805 -23.35 -29.64 17.28
N ALA A 806 -24.35 -30.50 17.44
CA ALA A 806 -25.49 -30.19 18.29
C ALA A 806 -25.10 -30.32 19.77
N VAL A 807 -25.49 -29.34 20.58
CA VAL A 807 -25.23 -29.32 22.04
C VAL A 807 -26.53 -29.01 22.79
N PRO A 808 -26.61 -29.29 24.11
CA PRO A 808 -27.76 -28.88 24.91
C PRO A 808 -28.03 -27.38 24.77
N GLY A 809 -29.24 -27.02 24.31
CA GLY A 809 -29.69 -25.64 24.15
C GLY A 809 -29.10 -24.88 22.94
N GLY A 810 -28.45 -25.54 21.98
CA GLY A 810 -27.97 -24.86 20.78
C GLY A 810 -27.12 -25.70 19.82
N THR A 811 -26.32 -25.00 19.02
CA THR A 811 -25.40 -25.55 18.03
C THR A 811 -24.00 -24.98 18.27
N ARG A 812 -23.01 -25.85 18.49
CA ARG A 812 -21.59 -25.50 18.66
C ARG A 812 -20.89 -25.51 17.32
N LEU A 813 -20.08 -24.49 17.07
CA LEU A 813 -19.15 -24.41 15.95
C LEU A 813 -17.73 -24.40 16.54
N ASP A 814 -16.90 -25.31 16.07
CA ASP A 814 -15.45 -25.29 16.28
C ASP A 814 -14.79 -24.97 14.94
N VAL A 815 -14.09 -23.85 14.87
CA VAL A 815 -13.44 -23.34 13.67
C VAL A 815 -11.93 -23.52 13.83
N ASP A 816 -11.32 -24.35 12.99
CA ASP A 816 -9.87 -24.49 12.92
C ASP A 816 -9.26 -23.22 12.32
N THR A 817 -8.59 -22.44 13.17
CA THR A 817 -7.93 -21.19 12.81
C THR A 817 -6.41 -21.31 12.82
N HIS A 818 -5.88 -22.53 12.98
CA HIS A 818 -4.44 -22.79 12.98
C HIS A 818 -3.81 -22.29 11.68
N HIS A 819 -2.82 -21.41 11.83
CA HIS A 819 -2.10 -20.78 10.71
C HIS A 819 -3.01 -20.09 9.68
N ALA A 820 -4.19 -19.62 10.10
CA ALA A 820 -5.15 -18.97 9.21
C ALA A 820 -4.87 -17.47 9.01
N TYR A 821 -3.95 -16.90 9.80
CA TYR A 821 -3.56 -15.49 9.78
C TYR A 821 -4.74 -14.50 9.77
N GLY A 822 -5.74 -14.79 10.59
CA GLY A 822 -6.94 -13.93 10.71
C GLY A 822 -7.92 -14.04 9.55
N ARG A 823 -7.77 -14.99 8.61
CA ARG A 823 -8.77 -15.28 7.58
C ARG A 823 -10.17 -15.47 8.17
N SER A 824 -11.18 -15.04 7.44
CA SER A 824 -12.59 -15.32 7.74
C SER A 824 -12.99 -16.72 7.28
N PHE A 825 -13.70 -17.44 8.14
CA PHE A 825 -14.30 -18.75 7.86
C PHE A 825 -15.82 -18.64 7.86
N GLY A 826 -16.44 -19.06 6.76
CA GLY A 826 -17.88 -18.98 6.52
C GLY A 826 -18.58 -20.32 6.65
N VAL A 827 -19.79 -20.34 7.23
CA VAL A 827 -20.66 -21.52 7.22
C VAL A 827 -22.13 -21.14 7.08
N ARG A 828 -22.85 -21.91 6.26
CA ARG A 828 -24.31 -21.88 6.15
C ARG A 828 -24.91 -23.06 6.90
N LEU A 829 -25.89 -22.77 7.73
CA LEU A 829 -26.55 -23.73 8.61
C LEU A 829 -28.06 -23.77 8.33
N SER A 830 -28.65 -24.97 8.43
CA SER A 830 -30.09 -25.21 8.30
C SER A 830 -30.62 -26.09 9.42
N GLY A 831 -31.90 -25.95 9.76
CA GLY A 831 -32.56 -26.78 10.79
C GLY A 831 -33.91 -26.28 11.27
#